data_AF-A0A8B6H410-F1
#
_entry.id   AF-A0A8B6H410-F1
#
_cell.length_a   1.000
_cell.length_b   1.000
_cell.length_c   1.000
_cell.angle_alpha   90.00
_cell.angle_beta   90.00
_cell.angle_gamma   90.00
#
_symmetry.space_group_name_H-M   'P 1'
#
loop_
_entity.id
_entity.type
_entity.pdbx_description
1 polymer ?
#
loop_
_entity_poly.entity_id
_entity_poly.type
_entity_poly.pdbx_seq_one_letter_code
_entity_poly.pdbx_strand_id
1 'polypeptide(L)'
;METDVDDNINNSNMKDTTSNHTDSQEIQTTFSEETDNTLHLSLRHQNELTTADARIQAYNITDSFYRQQYERQGVMPKEKNRDFPGGFKISKSVNPSTEKRELDKNRKAAQGNSSGNTYVTHQQVSKQEKIINVNDEVLVNLKDKQIDKTVLKLVCACLNIKDNQKRTLILRNKHCKTVESKDLDDWYDKVEKKMKEVFFNNIADYVELKGDCNSEVLELSVTPATYLCTLDMYLYFPSVSAADPAKYTKAVEILRQEGPTGPLPTIQNRTYKLNHVVEGLRNENIDTQFKQITGDKVPNTIANMCSHYISAFGNHKGGVVYYGIEDKKGIVIGIDLSNCTHDEIETALEIKIGGMICGKSITKLTRKRHWDIQYFDIEEDGEGNAIMPNRKVIAVKVCRLPGGVFTAVPESYYVDDDGYVKQFDDFEQWRSKMISSYKDTPATKGDAHQLRENLHNICDEIKDLKLSSIHRQPISDNSTVNDSIVVGRTVVGEMCSNIEEWHLVENYIYTERYYQKLKKCMETKRCVILKGLIGTGKSELALQYCYNVRKYNPNIIVYKLRCTDTNMYQKSLRELCKCLPNNNIIEEEDTQKETLNKLEDAIVRGIRDRDGYQFLLLDDVKLDSKRAVNGFLKKYEVVEVSGFSENEAVDFLAYGKSGDRENYLQLARKFSCNPKGLHIARSYMSQAVLSAGALTRKLNVPLDMLRLEKTLAVSETFMDETLFSSLVSIIRDMHKKYKQEGKEHIFEMILLLQYLEVENIPVVLFTKTSYEASNFCIDDLIYEIKNSSFGTIDEHDDNRKINTHDLVKSALEIYMTDMESFQITHEQLLRNLLRAFFLLMDKDNKQKSDLQRHTLLVPHARAVLEKLKAEMKDKLEEEPFRT
;
A
#
# COMPACT_ATOMS: atom_id res chain seq x y z
N MET A 1 1.02 3.28 -78.42
CA MET A 1 0.11 2.71 -79.42
C MET A 1 -0.61 1.56 -78.76
N GLU A 2 -1.83 1.35 -79.23
CA GLU A 2 -2.83 0.35 -78.80
C GLU A 2 -2.30 -1.10 -78.97
N THR A 3 -2.96 -2.18 -78.52
CA THR A 3 -4.41 -2.43 -78.36
C THR A 3 -4.74 -3.43 -77.24
N ASP A 4 -5.91 -3.26 -76.62
CA ASP A 4 -6.64 -4.33 -75.92
C ASP A 4 -7.27 -5.33 -76.92
N VAL A 5 -7.47 -6.58 -76.48
CA VAL A 5 -8.43 -7.53 -77.09
C VAL A 5 -9.03 -8.41 -75.98
N ASP A 6 -10.35 -8.32 -75.80
CA ASP A 6 -11.16 -9.28 -75.02
C ASP A 6 -11.53 -10.50 -75.88
N ASP A 7 -11.71 -11.68 -75.28
CA ASP A 7 -12.53 -12.73 -75.90
C ASP A 7 -13.18 -13.72 -74.90
N ASN A 8 -14.44 -13.43 -74.56
CA ASN A 8 -15.62 -14.32 -74.58
C ASN A 8 -15.87 -15.52 -73.63
N ILE A 9 -17.15 -15.60 -73.23
CA ILE A 9 -18.03 -16.79 -73.07
C ILE A 9 -17.78 -17.76 -71.89
N ASN A 10 -18.71 -17.72 -70.90
CA ASN A 10 -19.84 -18.68 -70.94
C ASN A 10 -21.08 -18.28 -70.10
N ASN A 11 -22.25 -18.85 -70.45
CA ASN A 11 -23.55 -18.59 -69.84
C ASN A 11 -24.15 -19.86 -69.21
N SER A 12 -24.87 -19.72 -68.08
CA SER A 12 -26.13 -20.45 -67.85
C SER A 12 -26.93 -19.86 -66.68
N ASN A 13 -28.18 -19.46 -66.94
CA ASN A 13 -29.15 -18.99 -65.93
C ASN A 13 -30.19 -20.07 -65.63
N MET A 14 -30.74 -20.09 -64.41
CA MET A 14 -32.18 -20.18 -64.09
C MET A 14 -32.36 -19.72 -62.61
N LYS A 15 -33.17 -18.71 -62.27
CA LYS A 15 -34.65 -18.53 -62.36
C LYS A 15 -35.41 -19.30 -61.28
N ASP A 16 -36.47 -18.77 -60.64
CA ASP A 16 -37.21 -17.50 -60.82
C ASP A 16 -38.05 -17.15 -59.55
N THR A 17 -38.33 -15.86 -59.29
CA THR A 17 -39.54 -15.31 -58.58
C THR A 17 -39.77 -15.70 -57.08
N THR A 18 -40.49 -15.01 -56.17
CA THR A 18 -41.27 -13.73 -56.02
C THR A 18 -41.59 -13.55 -54.50
N SER A 19 -42.09 -12.46 -53.88
CA SER A 19 -42.46 -11.06 -54.25
C SER A 19 -42.84 -10.23 -53.00
N ASN A 20 -42.80 -8.88 -53.12
CA ASN A 20 -43.62 -7.87 -52.41
C ASN A 20 -43.32 -7.44 -50.94
N HIS A 21 -43.60 -6.13 -50.74
CA HIS A 21 -44.05 -5.32 -49.58
C HIS A 21 -44.49 -6.02 -48.26
N THR A 22 -44.56 -5.34 -47.08
CA THR A 22 -44.88 -3.91 -46.84
C THR A 22 -44.30 -3.36 -45.51
N ASP A 23 -44.17 -2.03 -45.44
CA ASP A 23 -44.34 -1.08 -44.31
C ASP A 23 -43.74 -1.30 -42.90
N SER A 24 -43.35 -0.16 -42.31
CA SER A 24 -42.92 -0.02 -40.91
C SER A 24 -44.06 0.54 -40.05
N GLN A 25 -44.14 0.17 -38.76
CA GLN A 25 -44.88 0.94 -37.78
C GLN A 25 -44.31 0.83 -36.36
N GLU A 26 -44.42 1.91 -35.60
CA GLU A 26 -44.03 2.01 -34.19
C GLU A 26 -45.17 1.50 -33.29
N ILE A 27 -44.83 0.87 -32.15
CA ILE A 27 -45.77 0.70 -31.03
C ILE A 27 -45.06 1.05 -29.72
N GLN A 28 -45.65 1.98 -28.97
CA GLN A 28 -45.35 2.23 -27.55
C GLN A 28 -46.18 1.27 -26.69
N THR A 29 -45.66 0.84 -25.54
CA THR A 29 -46.47 0.29 -24.44
C THR A 29 -46.02 0.85 -23.09
N THR A 30 -47.00 1.14 -22.23
CA THR A 30 -46.85 1.78 -20.91
C THR A 30 -47.26 0.84 -19.77
N PHE A 31 -47.01 1.30 -18.53
CA PHE A 31 -47.24 0.60 -17.27
C PHE A 31 -48.66 0.05 -17.04
N SER A 32 -48.74 -1.04 -16.28
CA SER A 32 -49.75 -1.22 -15.22
C SER A 32 -49.27 -2.21 -14.13
N GLU A 33 -49.38 -1.83 -12.87
CA GLU A 33 -49.53 -2.76 -11.72
C GLU A 33 -50.97 -3.36 -11.79
N GLU A 34 -51.48 -4.29 -10.98
CA GLU A 34 -51.20 -4.77 -9.62
C GLU A 34 -52.00 -6.11 -9.48
N THR A 35 -51.49 -7.23 -8.96
CA THR A 35 -51.80 -7.78 -7.60
C THR A 35 -51.58 -9.31 -7.66
N ASP A 36 -50.92 -9.92 -6.67
CA ASP A 36 -51.27 -11.23 -6.05
C ASP A 36 -50.20 -11.63 -5.00
N ASN A 37 -50.51 -11.72 -3.70
CA ASN A 37 -49.48 -12.08 -2.70
C ASN A 37 -49.98 -12.55 -1.31
N THR A 38 -50.96 -13.47 -1.24
CA THR A 38 -51.50 -13.96 0.06
C THR A 38 -51.54 -15.48 0.23
N LEU A 39 -51.42 -16.27 -0.84
CA LEU A 39 -51.63 -17.73 -0.80
C LEU A 39 -50.36 -18.59 -0.64
N HIS A 40 -49.17 -18.02 -0.89
CA HIS A 40 -47.96 -18.84 -1.08
C HIS A 40 -47.20 -19.24 0.20
N LEU A 41 -47.52 -18.65 1.36
CA LEU A 41 -46.77 -18.85 2.62
C LEU A 41 -47.15 -20.13 3.38
N SER A 42 -48.44 -20.49 3.43
CA SER A 42 -48.92 -21.60 4.26
C SER A 42 -48.38 -22.97 3.80
N LEU A 43 -48.22 -23.16 2.48
CA LEU A 43 -47.75 -24.40 1.86
C LEU A 43 -46.24 -24.68 2.02
N ARG A 44 -45.42 -23.71 2.46
CA ARG A 44 -43.99 -23.95 2.73
C ARG A 44 -43.77 -24.64 4.08
N HIS A 45 -44.37 -24.13 5.15
CA HIS A 45 -44.09 -24.60 6.51
C HIS A 45 -44.44 -26.07 6.77
N GLN A 46 -45.50 -26.61 6.15
CA GLN A 46 -45.84 -28.04 6.29
C GLN A 46 -44.83 -29.00 5.63
N ASN A 47 -44.15 -28.55 4.56
CA ASN A 47 -43.09 -29.33 3.90
C ASN A 47 -41.74 -29.24 4.62
N GLU A 48 -41.49 -28.15 5.35
CA GLU A 48 -40.24 -27.97 6.11
C GLU A 48 -40.19 -28.88 7.36
N LEU A 49 -41.30 -28.98 8.10
CA LEU A 49 -41.40 -29.84 9.29
C LEU A 49 -41.20 -31.33 8.95
N THR A 50 -41.91 -31.83 7.94
CA THR A 50 -41.80 -33.23 7.49
C THR A 50 -40.41 -33.59 6.95
N THR A 51 -39.64 -32.61 6.47
CA THR A 51 -38.25 -32.79 6.03
C THR A 51 -37.26 -32.83 7.19
N ALA A 52 -37.60 -32.27 8.36
CA ALA A 52 -36.72 -32.27 9.54
C ALA A 52 -36.66 -33.64 10.22
N ASP A 53 -37.81 -34.27 10.48
CA ASP A 53 -37.88 -35.58 11.17
C ASP A 53 -37.18 -36.69 10.38
N ALA A 54 -37.31 -36.67 9.04
CA ALA A 54 -36.60 -37.60 8.16
C ALA A 54 -35.06 -37.50 8.27
N ARG A 55 -34.53 -36.29 8.50
CA ARG A 55 -33.09 -36.07 8.71
C ARG A 55 -32.63 -36.59 10.07
N ILE A 56 -33.43 -36.41 11.12
CA ILE A 56 -33.13 -36.93 12.46
C ILE A 56 -33.11 -38.47 12.45
N GLN A 57 -34.07 -39.12 11.79
CA GLN A 57 -34.05 -40.59 11.64
C GLN A 57 -32.81 -41.07 10.85
N ALA A 58 -32.47 -40.43 9.73
CA ALA A 58 -31.29 -40.78 8.95
C ALA A 58 -29.97 -40.65 9.74
N TYR A 59 -29.85 -39.62 10.57
CA TYR A 59 -28.68 -39.42 11.43
C TYR A 59 -28.54 -40.53 12.49
N ASN A 60 -29.64 -40.86 13.17
CA ASN A 60 -29.65 -41.90 14.21
C ASN A 60 -29.37 -43.30 13.66
N ILE A 61 -29.87 -43.63 12.47
CA ILE A 61 -29.54 -44.88 11.76
C ILE A 61 -28.03 -44.93 11.47
N THR A 62 -27.46 -43.82 11.00
CA THR A 62 -26.04 -43.73 10.62
C THR A 62 -25.11 -43.92 11.82
N ASP A 63 -25.38 -43.28 12.97
CA ASP A 63 -24.59 -43.47 14.20
C ASP A 63 -24.63 -44.94 14.68
N SER A 64 -25.80 -45.57 14.62
CA SER A 64 -25.96 -46.99 15.01
C SER A 64 -25.12 -47.95 14.13
N PHE A 65 -24.99 -47.64 12.84
CA PHE A 65 -24.22 -48.44 11.88
C PHE A 65 -22.71 -48.34 12.15
N TYR A 66 -22.19 -47.14 12.45
CA TYR A 66 -20.78 -46.97 12.80
C TYR A 66 -20.43 -47.64 14.13
N ARG A 67 -21.29 -47.60 15.15
CA ARG A 67 -21.06 -48.32 16.42
C ARG A 67 -20.92 -49.84 16.18
N GLN A 68 -21.81 -50.44 15.40
CA GLN A 68 -21.71 -51.87 15.06
C GLN A 68 -20.47 -52.25 14.25
N GLN A 69 -19.85 -51.32 13.51
CA GLN A 69 -18.58 -51.59 12.83
C GLN A 69 -17.41 -51.65 13.80
N TYR A 70 -17.31 -50.70 14.75
CA TYR A 70 -16.23 -50.69 15.74
C TYR A 70 -16.27 -51.88 16.69
N GLU A 71 -17.46 -52.31 17.13
CA GLU A 71 -17.61 -53.50 18.00
C GLU A 71 -17.20 -54.82 17.30
N ARG A 72 -17.21 -54.87 15.96
CA ARG A 72 -16.86 -56.08 15.18
C ARG A 72 -15.36 -56.20 14.87
N GLN A 73 -14.58 -55.15 15.02
CA GLN A 73 -13.17 -55.10 14.59
C GLN A 73 -12.19 -55.09 15.77
N GLY A 74 -12.42 -55.94 16.78
CA GLY A 74 -11.71 -55.93 18.07
C GLY A 74 -10.20 -56.19 18.00
N VAL A 75 -9.42 -55.15 17.69
CA VAL A 75 -7.95 -55.18 17.57
C VAL A 75 -7.34 -54.05 18.41
N MET A 76 -6.62 -54.42 19.46
CA MET A 76 -5.78 -53.53 20.28
C MET A 76 -4.31 -53.95 20.13
N PRO A 77 -3.40 -53.09 19.64
CA PRO A 77 -1.97 -53.40 19.60
C PRO A 77 -1.37 -53.33 21.01
N LYS A 78 -0.52 -54.31 21.34
CA LYS A 78 0.18 -54.36 22.64
C LYS A 78 1.50 -53.60 22.56
N GLU A 79 1.73 -52.67 23.48
CA GLU A 79 3.04 -52.04 23.65
C GLU A 79 4.12 -53.07 24.03
N LYS A 80 5.36 -52.82 23.59
CA LYS A 80 6.54 -53.61 23.94
C LYS A 80 7.63 -52.71 24.50
N ASN A 81 8.03 -52.95 25.75
CA ASN A 81 9.26 -52.41 26.30
C ASN A 81 10.47 -52.89 25.49
N ARG A 82 11.43 -51.99 25.24
CA ARG A 82 12.83 -52.32 24.94
C ARG A 82 13.77 -51.28 25.54
N ASP A 83 14.86 -51.77 26.09
CA ASP A 83 15.89 -51.00 26.80
C ASP A 83 16.88 -50.32 25.85
N PHE A 84 17.55 -49.26 26.34
CA PHE A 84 18.69 -48.61 25.68
C PHE A 84 19.98 -48.79 26.51
N PRO A 85 21.09 -49.32 25.92
CA PRO A 85 22.34 -49.54 26.64
C PRO A 85 23.40 -48.43 26.39
N GLY A 86 23.80 -47.75 27.46
CA GLY A 86 25.08 -47.00 27.57
C GLY A 86 25.19 -45.66 26.82
N GLY A 87 25.96 -44.67 27.30
CA GLY A 87 26.58 -44.53 28.62
C GLY A 87 27.95 -43.83 28.61
N PHE A 88 28.11 -42.76 29.39
CA PHE A 88 29.43 -42.19 29.76
C PHE A 88 29.37 -41.61 31.20
N LYS A 89 30.52 -41.57 31.89
CA LYS A 89 30.65 -41.17 33.31
C LYS A 89 31.52 -39.93 33.47
N ILE A 90 31.12 -38.99 34.36
CA ILE A 90 32.02 -38.12 35.15
C ILE A 90 31.52 -38.13 36.62
N SER A 91 32.34 -37.66 37.57
CA SER A 91 32.38 -38.03 39.00
C SER A 91 31.53 -37.19 40.00
N LYS A 92 31.47 -37.67 41.27
CA LYS A 92 30.62 -37.19 42.38
C LYS A 92 31.20 -36.02 43.21
N SER A 93 30.32 -35.11 43.70
CA SER A 93 30.44 -34.28 44.92
C SER A 93 29.19 -33.37 45.11
N VAL A 94 28.65 -33.03 46.30
CA VAL A 94 28.61 -33.64 47.65
C VAL A 94 27.47 -32.98 48.49
N ASN A 95 27.26 -33.40 49.76
CA ASN A 95 26.38 -32.85 50.83
C ASN A 95 26.23 -31.29 50.91
N PRO A 96 25.13 -30.70 51.44
CA PRO A 96 24.39 -31.02 52.69
C PRO A 96 22.89 -31.38 52.51
N SER A 97 22.10 -31.98 53.41
CA SER A 97 22.10 -32.28 54.87
C SER A 97 21.40 -31.28 55.82
N THR A 98 20.27 -31.70 56.42
CA THR A 98 19.50 -31.10 57.55
C THR A 98 18.78 -29.76 57.26
N GLU A 99 17.61 -29.40 57.79
CA GLU A 99 16.74 -29.90 58.90
C GLU A 99 15.23 -29.98 58.48
N LYS A 100 14.39 -30.92 58.98
CA LYS A 100 13.42 -30.82 60.12
C LYS A 100 12.44 -29.62 60.11
N ARG A 101 11.16 -29.72 60.55
CA ARG A 101 10.20 -30.84 60.78
C ARG A 101 8.81 -30.22 61.11
N GLU A 102 7.76 -31.06 61.13
CA GLU A 102 6.41 -30.78 61.71
C GLU A 102 5.55 -29.75 60.93
N LEU A 103 4.22 -29.72 61.05
CA LEU A 103 3.30 -30.43 61.97
C LEU A 103 2.03 -30.92 61.24
N ASP A 104 1.49 -32.06 61.68
CA ASP A 104 0.34 -32.76 61.07
C ASP A 104 -0.82 -32.87 62.08
N LYS A 105 -2.10 -32.67 61.65
CA LYS A 105 -3.29 -33.40 62.13
C LYS A 105 -4.69 -32.89 61.71
N ASN A 106 -5.56 -33.87 61.44
CA ASN A 106 -7.03 -33.92 61.64
C ASN A 106 -7.91 -32.96 60.81
N ARG A 107 -8.94 -33.44 60.09
CA ARG A 107 -10.03 -34.35 60.55
C ARG A 107 -10.50 -35.36 59.48
N LYS A 108 -11.38 -36.28 59.90
CA LYS A 108 -12.01 -37.36 59.11
C LYS A 108 -13.55 -37.34 59.27
N ALA A 109 -14.22 -38.22 58.48
CA ALA A 109 -15.65 -38.56 58.45
C ALA A 109 -16.53 -37.63 57.58
N ALA A 110 -17.61 -38.12 56.94
CA ALA A 110 -18.27 -39.44 57.06
C ALA A 110 -18.44 -40.20 55.72
N GLN A 111 -18.97 -41.43 55.79
CA GLN A 111 -19.22 -42.32 54.63
C GLN A 111 -20.68 -42.25 54.16
N GLY A 112 -20.92 -42.61 52.89
CA GLY A 112 -22.24 -42.94 52.35
C GLY A 112 -22.10 -43.86 51.14
N ASN A 113 -22.72 -45.04 51.19
CA ASN A 113 -22.63 -46.05 50.12
C ASN A 113 -23.83 -45.98 49.16
N SER A 114 -23.57 -46.07 47.86
CA SER A 114 -24.38 -46.89 46.94
C SER A 114 -23.55 -47.29 45.71
N SER A 115 -24.00 -48.31 44.98
CA SER A 115 -23.22 -49.02 43.95
C SER A 115 -23.67 -48.75 42.53
N GLY A 116 -22.73 -48.53 41.60
CA GLY A 116 -23.01 -48.43 40.16
C GLY A 116 -21.73 -48.49 39.33
N ASN A 117 -21.28 -49.70 38.97
CA ASN A 117 -20.09 -49.88 38.14
C ASN A 117 -20.40 -49.66 36.65
N THR A 118 -19.90 -48.57 36.08
CA THR A 118 -19.62 -48.45 34.64
C THR A 118 -18.17 -48.00 34.48
N TYR A 119 -17.36 -48.76 33.74
CA TYR A 119 -15.95 -48.41 33.52
C TYR A 119 -15.84 -47.20 32.56
N VAL A 120 -15.31 -46.09 33.06
CA VAL A 120 -14.92 -44.93 32.24
C VAL A 120 -13.41 -44.92 32.07
N THR A 121 -12.93 -45.23 30.87
CA THR A 121 -11.52 -45.10 30.50
C THR A 121 -11.18 -43.67 30.11
N HIS A 122 -9.99 -43.21 30.51
CA HIS A 122 -9.35 -41.95 30.13
C HIS A 122 -10.20 -40.67 30.24
N GLN A 123 -10.21 -40.07 31.43
CA GLN A 123 -10.30 -38.61 31.51
C GLN A 123 -9.08 -38.00 30.81
N GLN A 124 -9.32 -37.20 29.76
CA GLN A 124 -8.39 -36.11 29.45
C GLN A 124 -8.45 -35.12 30.62
N VAL A 125 -7.30 -34.85 31.25
CA VAL A 125 -7.21 -33.77 32.24
C VAL A 125 -7.15 -32.44 31.47
N SER A 126 -8.32 -31.91 31.13
CA SER A 126 -8.43 -30.53 30.69
C SER A 126 -7.94 -29.63 31.83
N LYS A 127 -6.95 -28.78 31.55
CA LYS A 127 -6.62 -27.68 32.45
C LYS A 127 -7.82 -26.74 32.44
N GLN A 128 -8.62 -26.76 33.51
CA GLN A 128 -9.63 -25.73 33.73
C GLN A 128 -8.90 -24.39 33.78
N GLU A 129 -9.19 -23.47 32.83
CA GLU A 129 -8.68 -22.10 32.95
C GLU A 129 -9.26 -21.49 34.24
N LYS A 130 -8.41 -20.80 35.01
CA LYS A 130 -8.85 -20.13 36.22
C LYS A 130 -9.81 -19.00 35.80
N ILE A 131 -11.04 -19.02 36.30
CA ILE A 131 -11.96 -17.89 36.19
C ILE A 131 -11.32 -16.68 36.89
N ILE A 132 -11.36 -15.52 36.24
CA ILE A 132 -10.77 -14.27 36.72
C ILE A 132 -11.87 -13.21 36.76
N ASN A 133 -12.04 -12.54 37.89
CA ASN A 133 -12.83 -11.33 37.98
C ASN A 133 -11.99 -10.12 37.59
N VAL A 134 -12.57 -9.10 36.95
CA VAL A 134 -11.84 -7.87 36.58
C VAL A 134 -11.30 -7.11 37.80
N ASN A 135 -11.86 -7.37 38.99
CA ASN A 135 -11.44 -6.81 40.27
C ASN A 135 -10.44 -7.71 41.04
N ASP A 136 -10.04 -8.87 40.51
CA ASP A 136 -9.03 -9.74 41.13
C ASP A 136 -7.62 -9.12 41.01
N GLU A 137 -6.79 -9.30 42.04
CA GLU A 137 -5.38 -8.96 41.95
C GLU A 137 -4.62 -9.94 41.02
N VAL A 138 -3.89 -9.40 40.04
CA VAL A 138 -3.07 -10.17 39.10
C VAL A 138 -1.62 -10.15 39.55
N LEU A 139 -1.04 -11.31 39.84
CA LEU A 139 0.37 -11.41 40.24
C LEU A 139 1.30 -11.30 39.01
N VAL A 140 1.96 -10.16 38.82
CA VAL A 140 2.88 -9.92 37.70
C VAL A 140 4.35 -10.14 38.08
N ASN A 141 5.13 -10.68 37.13
CA ASN A 141 6.57 -10.87 37.24
C ASN A 141 7.30 -9.91 36.28
N LEU A 142 7.75 -8.75 36.78
CA LEU A 142 8.42 -7.74 35.95
C LEU A 142 9.77 -8.23 35.38
N LYS A 143 10.44 -9.15 36.08
CA LYS A 143 11.69 -9.78 35.61
C LYS A 143 11.48 -10.84 34.53
N ASP A 144 10.25 -11.12 34.12
CA ASP A 144 10.00 -12.08 33.05
C ASP A 144 10.35 -11.51 31.66
N LYS A 145 10.82 -12.40 30.79
CA LYS A 145 11.07 -12.07 29.39
C LYS A 145 9.81 -12.25 28.54
N GLN A 146 8.81 -12.97 29.03
CA GLN A 146 7.51 -13.13 28.40
C GLN A 146 6.42 -12.38 29.18
N ILE A 147 5.48 -11.77 28.45
CA ILE A 147 4.31 -11.13 29.04
C ILE A 147 3.34 -12.23 29.47
N ASP A 148 2.76 -12.12 30.66
CA ASP A 148 1.64 -12.97 31.04
C ASP A 148 0.42 -12.63 30.16
N LYS A 149 -0.04 -13.59 29.34
CA LYS A 149 -1.25 -13.48 28.51
C LYS A 149 -2.46 -13.02 29.33
N THR A 150 -2.52 -13.32 30.63
CA THR A 150 -3.59 -12.91 31.54
C THR A 150 -3.82 -11.40 31.54
N VAL A 151 -2.75 -10.59 31.51
CA VAL A 151 -2.86 -9.12 31.44
C VAL A 151 -3.48 -8.68 30.12
N LEU A 152 -3.10 -9.32 29.00
CA LEU A 152 -3.68 -9.03 27.68
C LEU A 152 -5.16 -9.48 27.59
N LYS A 153 -5.54 -10.62 28.18
CA LYS A 153 -6.94 -11.07 28.29
C LYS A 153 -7.79 -10.04 29.06
N LEU A 154 -7.29 -9.58 30.22
CA LEU A 154 -7.97 -8.60 31.07
C LEU A 154 -8.13 -7.23 30.41
N VAL A 155 -7.07 -6.73 29.76
CA VAL A 155 -7.15 -5.45 29.02
C VAL A 155 -8.09 -5.59 27.83
N CYS A 156 -8.05 -6.68 27.06
CA CYS A 156 -9.03 -6.96 26.01
C CYS A 156 -10.47 -6.90 26.52
N ALA A 157 -10.74 -7.50 27.69
CA ALA A 157 -12.05 -7.47 28.32
C ALA A 157 -12.47 -6.06 28.75
N CYS A 158 -11.56 -5.27 29.34
CA CYS A 158 -11.82 -3.88 29.75
C CYS A 158 -12.09 -2.95 28.56
N LEU A 159 -11.33 -3.10 27.47
CA LEU A 159 -11.54 -2.35 26.22
C LEU A 159 -12.92 -2.65 25.60
N ASN A 160 -13.48 -3.83 25.86
CA ASN A 160 -14.77 -4.28 25.32
C ASN A 160 -15.98 -4.04 26.26
N ILE A 161 -15.81 -3.27 27.34
CA ILE A 161 -16.91 -2.86 28.22
C ILE A 161 -17.82 -1.86 27.48
N LYS A 162 -19.14 -1.99 27.66
CA LYS A 162 -20.14 -1.12 27.00
C LYS A 162 -20.42 0.20 27.71
N ASP A 163 -20.23 0.25 29.03
CA ASP A 163 -20.29 1.52 29.74
C ASP A 163 -18.98 2.27 29.50
N ASN A 164 -19.05 3.59 29.31
CA ASN A 164 -17.87 4.40 29.01
C ASN A 164 -16.99 4.68 30.24
N GLN A 165 -17.00 3.79 31.25
CA GLN A 165 -16.23 3.98 32.48
C GLN A 165 -14.87 3.31 32.38
N LYS A 166 -13.84 4.10 32.66
CA LYS A 166 -12.47 3.61 32.87
C LYS A 166 -12.44 2.60 34.02
N ARG A 167 -11.73 1.47 33.83
CA ARG A 167 -11.47 0.46 34.86
C ARG A 167 -10.00 0.53 35.29
N THR A 168 -9.68 0.07 36.49
CA THR A 168 -8.28 -0.09 36.94
C THR A 168 -8.03 -1.53 37.32
N LEU A 169 -7.11 -2.17 36.60
CA LEU A 169 -6.61 -3.50 36.90
C LEU A 169 -5.51 -3.40 37.96
N ILE A 170 -5.61 -4.25 38.99
CA ILE A 170 -4.70 -4.24 40.14
C ILE A 170 -3.63 -5.31 39.94
N LEU A 171 -2.40 -4.89 39.63
CA LEU A 171 -1.29 -5.78 39.27
C LEU A 171 -0.29 -5.86 40.44
N ARG A 172 -0.33 -6.94 41.24
CA ARG A 172 0.61 -7.13 42.35
C ARG A 172 1.99 -7.55 41.84
N ASN A 173 3.00 -6.71 42.10
CA ASN A 173 4.38 -6.93 41.71
C ASN A 173 5.04 -8.00 42.61
N LYS A 174 5.22 -9.20 42.08
CA LYS A 174 5.79 -10.37 42.78
C LYS A 174 7.19 -10.13 43.38
N HIS A 175 7.92 -9.13 42.89
CA HIS A 175 9.34 -8.94 43.16
C HIS A 175 9.71 -7.51 43.60
N CYS A 176 8.74 -6.74 44.11
CA CYS A 176 8.77 -5.29 44.46
C CYS A 176 9.91 -4.75 45.35
N LYS A 177 10.85 -5.58 45.81
CA LYS A 177 12.06 -5.17 46.58
C LYS A 177 13.37 -5.62 45.93
N THR A 178 13.28 -6.12 44.69
CA THR A 178 14.40 -6.70 43.92
C THR A 178 14.36 -6.33 42.43
N VAL A 179 13.29 -5.67 41.99
CA VAL A 179 13.06 -5.15 40.64
C VAL A 179 13.74 -3.78 40.53
N GLU A 180 14.49 -3.56 39.45
CA GLU A 180 15.06 -2.24 39.12
C GLU A 180 14.07 -1.45 38.25
N SER A 181 14.20 -0.11 38.12
CA SER A 181 13.33 0.69 37.23
C SER A 181 13.26 0.07 35.83
N LYS A 182 14.43 -0.32 35.31
CA LYS A 182 14.56 -0.97 34.02
C LYS A 182 13.77 -2.28 33.90
N ASP A 183 13.57 -3.07 34.96
CA ASP A 183 12.74 -4.27 34.87
C ASP A 183 11.27 -3.92 34.63
N LEU A 184 10.78 -2.80 35.21
CA LEU A 184 9.43 -2.28 34.97
C LEU A 184 9.33 -1.68 33.56
N ASP A 185 10.33 -0.88 33.15
CA ASP A 185 10.38 -0.25 31.83
C ASP A 185 10.45 -1.31 30.72
N ASP A 186 11.42 -2.24 30.79
CA ASP A 186 11.54 -3.39 29.89
C ASP A 186 10.29 -4.29 29.92
N TRP A 187 9.50 -4.32 30.99
CA TRP A 187 8.23 -5.07 31.04
C TRP A 187 7.10 -4.30 30.35
N TYR A 188 6.93 -3.01 30.67
CA TYR A 188 5.85 -2.19 30.11
C TYR A 188 6.03 -1.98 28.62
N ASP A 189 7.26 -1.74 28.12
CA ASP A 189 7.55 -1.65 26.69
C ASP A 189 7.10 -2.90 25.91
N LYS A 190 7.23 -4.10 26.50
CA LYS A 190 6.74 -5.35 25.89
C LYS A 190 5.21 -5.38 25.85
N VAL A 191 4.56 -5.04 26.97
CA VAL A 191 3.10 -4.98 27.10
C VAL A 191 2.51 -3.96 26.12
N GLU A 192 3.10 -2.77 26.09
CA GLU A 192 2.74 -1.66 25.22
C GLU A 192 2.90 -2.03 23.74
N LYS A 193 4.06 -2.61 23.37
CA LYS A 193 4.31 -3.13 22.03
C LYS A 193 3.29 -4.19 21.62
N LYS A 194 2.92 -5.13 22.51
CA LYS A 194 1.89 -6.13 22.19
C LYS A 194 0.50 -5.53 22.05
N MET A 195 0.13 -4.54 22.84
CA MET A 195 -1.14 -3.82 22.65
C MET A 195 -1.13 -2.97 21.37
N LYS A 196 0.03 -2.45 20.93
CA LYS A 196 0.19 -1.76 19.64
C LYS A 196 0.16 -2.70 18.43
N GLU A 197 0.72 -3.90 18.56
CA GLU A 197 0.65 -4.95 17.51
C GLU A 197 -0.79 -5.47 17.30
N VAL A 198 -1.63 -5.41 18.33
CA VAL A 198 -2.92 -6.11 18.41
C VAL A 198 -4.14 -5.19 18.32
N PHE A 199 -4.15 -4.07 19.07
CA PHE A 199 -5.33 -3.20 19.21
C PHE A 199 -5.18 -1.86 18.48
N PHE A 200 -4.14 -1.07 18.79
CA PHE A 200 -4.14 0.38 18.52
C PHE A 200 -2.84 0.91 17.91
N ASN A 201 -2.94 1.97 17.09
CA ASN A 201 -1.74 2.74 16.69
C ASN A 201 -1.23 3.66 17.82
N ASN A 202 -2.15 4.23 18.61
CA ASN A 202 -1.83 4.95 19.85
C ASN A 202 -2.50 4.25 21.03
N ILE A 203 -1.72 3.95 22.06
CA ILE A 203 -2.16 3.23 23.25
C ILE A 203 -2.49 4.17 24.42
N ALA A 204 -1.86 5.35 24.47
CA ALA A 204 -1.92 6.26 25.62
C ALA A 204 -3.34 6.81 25.84
N ASP A 205 -4.15 6.87 24.78
CA ASP A 205 -5.57 7.25 24.82
C ASP A 205 -6.42 6.21 25.60
N TYR A 206 -5.97 4.96 25.64
CA TYR A 206 -6.70 3.82 26.18
C TYR A 206 -6.10 3.22 27.44
N VAL A 207 -4.79 3.36 27.70
CA VAL A 207 -4.08 2.68 28.79
C VAL A 207 -3.10 3.61 29.50
N GLU A 208 -3.26 3.74 30.81
CA GLU A 208 -2.43 4.54 31.72
C GLU A 208 -1.90 3.62 32.85
N LEU A 209 -0.58 3.49 32.98
CA LEU A 209 0.05 2.77 34.10
C LEU A 209 0.40 3.74 35.24
N LYS A 210 0.12 3.34 36.48
CA LYS A 210 0.52 4.05 37.72
C LYS A 210 1.26 3.12 38.68
N GLY A 211 2.16 3.71 39.45
CA GLY A 211 3.11 3.01 40.33
C GLY A 211 4.54 3.03 39.78
N ASP A 212 5.49 2.56 40.58
CA ASP A 212 6.92 2.47 40.26
C ASP A 212 7.46 1.05 40.48
N CYS A 213 8.74 0.81 40.18
CA CYS A 213 9.37 -0.50 40.35
C CYS A 213 9.39 -1.03 41.80
N ASN A 214 9.32 -0.13 42.80
CA ASN A 214 9.27 -0.45 44.23
C ASN A 214 7.84 -0.73 44.72
N SER A 215 6.83 -0.33 43.95
CA SER A 215 5.43 -0.46 44.31
C SER A 215 5.04 -1.94 44.36
N GLU A 216 4.42 -2.36 45.46
CA GLU A 216 3.88 -3.72 45.61
C GLU A 216 2.66 -3.94 44.71
N VAL A 217 1.94 -2.87 44.39
CA VAL A 217 0.80 -2.85 43.47
C VAL A 217 1.06 -1.80 42.40
N LEU A 218 0.85 -2.18 41.13
CA LEU A 218 0.75 -1.29 40.00
C LEU A 218 -0.72 -1.20 39.57
N GLU A 219 -1.17 -0.02 39.19
CA GLU A 219 -2.53 0.23 38.70
C GLU A 219 -2.50 0.41 37.18
N LEU A 220 -3.07 -0.53 36.43
CA LEU A 220 -3.19 -0.41 34.97
C LEU A 220 -4.62 0.04 34.62
N SER A 221 -4.75 1.32 34.31
CA SER A 221 -6.03 2.02 34.16
C SER A 221 -6.44 2.08 32.68
N VAL A 222 -7.53 1.41 32.32
CA VAL A 222 -7.97 1.12 30.95
C VAL A 222 -9.28 1.84 30.63
N THR A 223 -9.28 2.68 29.59
CA THR A 223 -10.46 3.34 29.01
C THR A 223 -11.10 2.41 27.96
N PRO A 224 -12.44 2.22 27.96
CA PRO A 224 -13.12 1.43 26.93
C PRO A 224 -12.85 1.91 25.49
N ALA A 225 -12.86 0.98 24.54
CA ALA A 225 -12.62 1.25 23.12
C ALA A 225 -13.93 1.58 22.38
N THR A 226 -13.84 2.38 21.32
CA THR A 226 -14.97 2.67 20.42
C THR A 226 -15.32 1.51 19.49
N TYR A 227 -14.61 0.38 19.56
CA TYR A 227 -14.79 -0.81 18.73
C TYR A 227 -14.33 -2.10 19.39
N LEU A 228 -14.83 -3.24 18.91
CA LEU A 228 -14.53 -4.55 19.48
C LEU A 228 -13.04 -4.93 19.30
N CYS A 229 -12.31 -4.90 20.41
CA CYS A 229 -10.93 -5.34 20.53
C CYS A 229 -10.84 -6.88 20.56
N THR A 230 -9.79 -7.45 19.98
CA THR A 230 -9.59 -8.89 19.80
C THR A 230 -8.08 -9.18 19.79
N LEU A 231 -7.60 -10.19 20.54
CA LEU A 231 -6.16 -10.52 20.64
C LEU A 231 -5.60 -11.22 19.41
N ASP A 232 -6.36 -12.16 18.85
CA ASP A 232 -6.05 -12.81 17.58
C ASP A 232 -7.35 -12.95 16.79
N MET A 233 -7.37 -12.41 15.58
CA MET A 233 -8.54 -12.51 14.69
C MET A 233 -8.72 -13.91 14.11
N TYR A 234 -7.68 -14.76 14.14
CA TYR A 234 -7.60 -16.05 13.44
C TYR A 234 -7.98 -15.98 11.95
N LEU A 235 -7.90 -14.79 11.38
CA LEU A 235 -8.27 -14.39 10.02
C LEU A 235 -7.00 -13.86 9.35
N TYR A 236 -6.67 -14.36 8.17
CA TYR A 236 -5.42 -14.02 7.47
C TYR A 236 -5.71 -13.40 6.09
N PHE A 237 -4.73 -12.69 5.55
CA PHE A 237 -4.69 -12.16 4.18
C PHE A 237 -3.32 -12.45 3.54
N PRO A 238 -3.22 -12.56 2.21
CA PRO A 238 -1.94 -12.77 1.56
C PRO A 238 -1.23 -11.42 1.41
N SER A 239 0.03 -11.37 1.80
CA SER A 239 0.97 -10.32 1.40
C SER A 239 1.86 -10.85 0.27
N VAL A 240 2.99 -10.18 0.00
CA VAL A 240 3.91 -10.61 -1.06
C VAL A 240 4.59 -11.93 -0.70
N SER A 241 4.84 -12.21 0.59
CA SER A 241 5.65 -13.35 1.05
C SER A 241 5.07 -14.15 2.23
N ALA A 242 3.89 -13.79 2.74
CA ALA A 242 3.29 -14.43 3.90
C ALA A 242 1.75 -14.46 3.87
N ALA A 243 1.17 -15.25 4.78
CA ALA A 243 -0.21 -15.11 5.23
C ALA A 243 -0.21 -14.29 6.53
N ASP A 244 -0.51 -13.00 6.42
CA ASP A 244 -0.46 -12.04 7.54
C ASP A 244 -1.81 -11.93 8.27
N PRO A 245 -1.82 -11.75 9.61
CA PRO A 245 -3.04 -11.66 10.39
C PRO A 245 -3.83 -10.37 10.10
N ALA A 246 -5.16 -10.48 10.08
CA ALA A 246 -6.06 -9.39 9.80
C ALA A 246 -6.07 -8.31 10.90
N LYS A 247 -6.08 -7.05 10.49
CA LYS A 247 -6.40 -5.91 11.36
C LYS A 247 -7.93 -5.69 11.39
N TYR A 248 -8.42 -5.09 12.48
CA TYR A 248 -9.84 -4.81 12.72
C TYR A 248 -10.61 -4.32 11.48
N THR A 249 -10.12 -3.28 10.80
CA THR A 249 -10.78 -2.71 9.61
C THR A 249 -11.01 -3.71 8.49
N LYS A 250 -10.04 -4.58 8.20
CA LYS A 250 -10.14 -5.63 7.18
C LYS A 250 -11.03 -6.81 7.62
N ALA A 251 -11.09 -7.09 8.92
CA ALA A 251 -12.09 -8.02 9.46
C ALA A 251 -13.52 -7.48 9.27
N VAL A 252 -13.76 -6.18 9.54
CA VAL A 252 -15.07 -5.53 9.30
C VAL A 252 -15.48 -5.63 7.83
N GLU A 253 -14.56 -5.36 6.92
CA GLU A 253 -14.78 -5.40 5.47
C GLU A 253 -15.20 -6.81 5.03
N ILE A 254 -14.43 -7.85 5.35
CA ILE A 254 -14.71 -9.22 4.93
C ILE A 254 -15.99 -9.79 5.55
N LEU A 255 -16.27 -9.50 6.82
CA LEU A 255 -17.50 -9.93 7.51
C LEU A 255 -18.78 -9.33 6.91
N ARG A 256 -18.65 -8.28 6.07
CA ARG A 256 -19.72 -7.62 5.30
C ARG A 256 -19.72 -8.00 3.81
N GLN A 257 -18.70 -8.67 3.28
CA GLN A 257 -18.68 -9.07 1.88
C GLN A 257 -19.63 -10.25 1.64
N GLU A 258 -20.67 -10.04 0.84
CA GLU A 258 -21.56 -11.07 0.34
C GLU A 258 -21.31 -11.33 -1.16
N GLY A 259 -21.73 -12.50 -1.65
CA GLY A 259 -21.57 -12.88 -3.06
C GLY A 259 -21.38 -14.39 -3.28
N PRO A 260 -21.12 -14.80 -4.53
CA PRO A 260 -20.78 -16.18 -4.87
C PRO A 260 -19.31 -16.51 -4.54
N THR A 261 -19.01 -17.80 -4.38
CA THR A 261 -17.64 -18.31 -4.35
C THR A 261 -16.96 -18.16 -5.71
N GLY A 262 -15.67 -17.82 -5.74
CA GLY A 262 -14.89 -17.81 -6.97
C GLY A 262 -14.62 -19.22 -7.52
N PRO A 263 -14.11 -19.33 -8.77
CA PRO A 263 -13.58 -20.59 -9.29
C PRO A 263 -12.27 -20.98 -8.58
N LEU A 264 -11.95 -22.27 -8.59
CA LEU A 264 -10.61 -22.74 -8.19
C LEU A 264 -9.55 -22.33 -9.24
N PRO A 265 -8.36 -21.87 -8.84
CA PRO A 265 -7.25 -21.61 -9.76
C PRO A 265 -6.86 -22.84 -10.58
N THR A 266 -6.66 -22.65 -11.89
CA THR A 266 -6.15 -23.70 -12.79
C THR A 266 -4.63 -23.73 -12.75
N ILE A 267 -4.05 -24.86 -12.34
CA ILE A 267 -2.61 -25.11 -12.39
C ILE A 267 -2.30 -25.99 -13.60
N GLN A 268 -1.22 -25.71 -14.33
CA GLN A 268 -0.77 -26.56 -15.43
C GLN A 268 -0.09 -27.83 -14.90
N ASN A 269 -0.43 -28.99 -15.45
CA ASN A 269 0.29 -30.24 -15.19
C ASN A 269 1.70 -30.14 -15.79
N ARG A 270 2.73 -30.21 -14.94
CA ARG A 270 4.15 -30.20 -15.34
C ARG A 270 4.99 -30.99 -14.34
N THR A 271 6.08 -31.58 -14.82
CA THR A 271 7.17 -32.06 -13.97
C THR A 271 8.04 -30.88 -13.53
N TYR A 272 8.61 -30.96 -12.32
CA TYR A 272 9.61 -30.01 -11.83
C TYR A 272 11.01 -30.64 -11.88
N LYS A 273 12.08 -29.87 -11.98
CA LYS A 273 13.46 -30.37 -11.88
C LYS A 273 14.09 -29.95 -10.56
N LEU A 274 14.69 -30.88 -9.83
CA LEU A 274 15.35 -30.62 -8.54
C LEU A 274 16.45 -29.56 -8.68
N ASN A 275 16.58 -28.64 -7.74
CA ASN A 275 17.54 -27.52 -7.73
C ASN A 275 17.34 -26.43 -8.82
N HIS A 276 16.39 -26.58 -9.75
CA HIS A 276 16.09 -25.54 -10.74
C HIS A 276 15.11 -24.48 -10.20
N VAL A 277 15.22 -23.25 -10.71
CA VAL A 277 14.24 -22.18 -10.48
C VAL A 277 13.03 -22.40 -11.39
N VAL A 278 11.82 -22.29 -10.85
CA VAL A 278 10.60 -22.53 -11.63
C VAL A 278 10.30 -21.40 -12.61
N GLU A 279 10.32 -21.70 -13.90
CA GLU A 279 9.91 -20.76 -14.94
C GLU A 279 8.41 -20.41 -14.83
N GLY A 280 8.10 -19.13 -15.03
CA GLY A 280 6.76 -18.56 -14.78
C GLY A 280 6.40 -18.37 -13.30
N LEU A 281 7.15 -18.93 -12.34
CA LEU A 281 6.94 -18.79 -10.89
C LEU A 281 8.21 -18.26 -10.19
N ARG A 282 8.84 -17.21 -10.75
CA ARG A 282 10.13 -16.72 -10.24
C ARG A 282 10.05 -15.93 -8.93
N ASN A 283 8.89 -15.35 -8.61
CA ASN A 283 8.63 -14.58 -7.38
C ASN A 283 7.35 -15.08 -6.71
N GLU A 284 7.27 -14.99 -5.38
CA GLU A 284 6.00 -15.02 -4.65
C GLU A 284 5.16 -13.76 -4.92
N ASN A 285 3.85 -13.87 -4.75
CA ASN A 285 2.92 -12.75 -4.82
C ASN A 285 1.62 -13.04 -4.02
N ILE A 286 0.63 -12.15 -4.15
CA ILE A 286 -0.66 -12.20 -3.43
C ILE A 286 -1.58 -13.38 -3.78
N ASP A 287 -1.31 -14.12 -4.86
CA ASP A 287 -2.08 -15.29 -5.30
C ASP A 287 -1.24 -16.56 -5.48
N THR A 288 0.08 -16.50 -5.26
CA THR A 288 1.01 -17.63 -5.33
C THR A 288 2.11 -17.54 -4.27
N GLN A 289 2.24 -18.60 -3.46
CA GLN A 289 3.21 -18.70 -2.36
C GLN A 289 4.01 -20.02 -2.44
N PHE A 290 5.27 -20.02 -2.00
CA PHE A 290 6.25 -21.11 -2.02
C PHE A 290 6.77 -21.36 -0.62
N LYS A 291 6.57 -22.56 -0.06
CA LYS A 291 7.07 -22.85 1.30
C LYS A 291 7.82 -24.18 1.35
N GLN A 292 9.02 -24.14 1.92
CA GLN A 292 9.86 -25.32 2.15
C GLN A 292 9.37 -26.06 3.39
N ILE A 293 9.15 -27.37 3.28
CA ILE A 293 8.83 -28.25 4.41
C ILE A 293 10.12 -28.86 4.94
N THR A 294 10.28 -28.89 6.27
CA THR A 294 11.39 -29.53 6.97
C THR A 294 10.89 -30.40 8.12
N GLY A 295 11.57 -31.53 8.35
CA GLY A 295 11.22 -32.50 9.39
C GLY A 295 10.13 -33.51 9.02
N ASP A 296 10.10 -34.60 9.77
CA ASP A 296 9.52 -35.88 9.32
C ASP A 296 7.98 -35.94 9.37
N LYS A 297 7.32 -35.00 10.07
CA LYS A 297 5.87 -35.00 10.31
C LYS A 297 5.08 -34.31 9.20
N VAL A 298 5.46 -34.55 7.95
CA VAL A 298 5.00 -33.87 6.72
C VAL A 298 3.48 -33.60 6.68
N PRO A 299 2.57 -34.57 6.92
CA PRO A 299 1.11 -34.31 6.89
C PRO A 299 0.66 -33.23 7.87
N ASN A 300 1.17 -33.26 9.10
CA ASN A 300 0.79 -32.32 10.15
C ASN A 300 1.44 -30.94 9.94
N THR A 301 2.66 -30.88 9.42
CA THR A 301 3.33 -29.61 9.09
C THR A 301 2.59 -28.91 7.96
N ILE A 302 2.30 -29.63 6.86
CA ILE A 302 1.51 -29.10 5.73
C ILE A 302 0.13 -28.65 6.20
N ALA A 303 -0.63 -29.49 6.92
CA ALA A 303 -1.99 -29.14 7.34
C ALA A 303 -2.04 -27.86 8.19
N ASN A 304 -1.14 -27.73 9.18
CA ASN A 304 -1.11 -26.55 10.03
C ASN A 304 -0.72 -25.28 9.25
N MET A 305 0.35 -25.30 8.44
CA MET A 305 0.74 -24.15 7.61
C MET A 305 -0.37 -23.79 6.61
N CYS A 306 -0.97 -24.79 5.96
CA CYS A 306 -1.98 -24.59 4.94
C CYS A 306 -3.24 -23.91 5.47
N SER A 307 -3.63 -24.14 6.74
CA SER A 307 -4.80 -23.48 7.31
C SER A 307 -4.71 -21.94 7.29
N HIS A 308 -3.51 -21.37 7.43
CA HIS A 308 -3.30 -19.91 7.31
C HIS A 308 -3.43 -19.45 5.85
N TYR A 309 -2.90 -20.20 4.88
CA TYR A 309 -3.01 -19.87 3.45
C TYR A 309 -4.43 -20.08 2.88
N ILE A 310 -5.18 -21.06 3.40
CA ILE A 310 -6.60 -21.27 3.10
C ILE A 310 -7.44 -20.08 3.57
N SER A 311 -7.15 -19.56 4.78
CA SER A 311 -7.73 -18.31 5.27
C SER A 311 -7.35 -17.15 4.35
N ALA A 312 -6.04 -16.92 4.15
CA ALA A 312 -5.51 -15.83 3.34
C ALA A 312 -6.12 -15.75 1.93
N PHE A 313 -5.93 -16.80 1.12
CA PHE A 313 -6.42 -16.81 -0.26
C PHE A 313 -7.96 -16.81 -0.33
N GLY A 314 -8.63 -17.48 0.61
CA GLY A 314 -10.09 -17.45 0.74
C GLY A 314 -10.63 -16.04 0.95
N ASN A 315 -10.00 -15.27 1.84
CA ASN A 315 -10.33 -13.87 2.12
C ASN A 315 -9.90 -12.88 1.01
N HIS A 316 -9.22 -13.36 -0.04
CA HIS A 316 -8.75 -12.52 -1.14
C HIS A 316 -9.34 -12.94 -2.50
N LYS A 317 -8.52 -13.20 -3.52
CA LYS A 317 -8.94 -13.53 -4.88
C LYS A 317 -8.97 -15.04 -5.16
N GLY A 318 -8.72 -15.87 -4.15
CA GLY A 318 -8.17 -17.22 -4.34
C GLY A 318 -6.65 -17.16 -4.51
N GLY A 319 -6.04 -18.33 -4.70
CA GLY A 319 -4.59 -18.47 -4.88
C GLY A 319 -4.08 -19.90 -4.70
N VAL A 320 -2.77 -20.08 -4.75
CA VAL A 320 -2.08 -21.38 -4.68
C VAL A 320 -0.86 -21.30 -3.75
N VAL A 321 -0.73 -22.26 -2.83
CA VAL A 321 0.51 -22.49 -2.07
C VAL A 321 1.20 -23.76 -2.56
N TYR A 322 2.46 -23.65 -2.96
CA TYR A 322 3.32 -24.75 -3.38
C TYR A 322 4.30 -25.13 -2.25
N TYR A 323 4.18 -26.35 -1.77
CA TYR A 323 5.08 -26.95 -0.79
C TYR A 323 6.19 -27.72 -1.49
N GLY A 324 7.43 -27.54 -1.02
CA GLY A 324 8.64 -28.11 -1.65
C GLY A 324 9.39 -27.15 -2.59
N ILE A 325 9.12 -25.85 -2.52
CA ILE A 325 9.87 -24.80 -3.23
C ILE A 325 10.50 -23.85 -2.19
N GLU A 326 11.75 -23.44 -2.40
CA GLU A 326 12.45 -22.44 -1.59
C GLU A 326 11.92 -21.03 -1.91
N ASP A 327 10.96 -20.57 -1.09
CA ASP A 327 10.58 -19.17 -0.80
C ASP A 327 11.49 -18.11 -1.47
N LYS A 328 12.71 -17.92 -0.93
CA LYS A 328 13.64 -16.85 -1.32
C LYS A 328 14.23 -16.91 -2.73
N LYS A 329 14.14 -18.04 -3.43
CA LYS A 329 14.81 -18.24 -4.74
C LYS A 329 13.93 -18.89 -5.81
N GLY A 330 12.71 -19.33 -5.47
CA GLY A 330 11.87 -20.11 -6.38
C GLY A 330 12.46 -21.47 -6.78
N ILE A 331 13.42 -22.01 -6.00
CA ILE A 331 14.13 -23.26 -6.30
C ILE A 331 13.32 -24.47 -5.85
N VAL A 332 13.18 -25.47 -6.73
CA VAL A 332 12.53 -26.75 -6.40
C VAL A 332 13.44 -27.58 -5.49
N ILE A 333 12.98 -27.86 -4.27
CA ILE A 333 13.64 -28.74 -3.30
C ILE A 333 12.90 -30.08 -3.16
N GLY A 334 11.59 -30.07 -3.39
CA GLY A 334 10.70 -31.21 -3.18
C GLY A 334 10.52 -31.60 -1.71
N ILE A 335 9.44 -32.32 -1.44
CA ILE A 335 9.15 -32.97 -0.16
C ILE A 335 9.40 -34.46 -0.35
N ASP A 336 10.16 -35.09 0.54
CA ASP A 336 10.26 -36.55 0.58
C ASP A 336 9.04 -37.14 1.31
N LEU A 337 8.38 -38.07 0.62
CA LEU A 337 7.19 -38.79 1.08
C LEU A 337 7.51 -40.25 1.45
N SER A 338 8.80 -40.62 1.56
CA SER A 338 9.24 -41.95 2.00
C SER A 338 8.62 -42.42 3.33
N ASN A 339 8.19 -41.49 4.20
CA ASN A 339 7.60 -41.74 5.51
C ASN A 339 6.10 -41.38 5.61
N CYS A 340 5.43 -40.99 4.51
CA CYS A 340 3.98 -40.68 4.54
C CYS A 340 3.31 -40.81 3.16
N THR A 341 2.09 -41.34 3.15
CA THR A 341 1.24 -41.47 1.95
C THR A 341 0.59 -40.14 1.53
N HIS A 342 0.06 -40.09 0.30
CA HIS A 342 -0.80 -38.98 -0.12
C HIS A 342 -2.04 -38.90 0.78
N ASP A 343 -2.74 -40.02 0.99
CA ASP A 343 -3.97 -40.14 1.78
C ASP A 343 -3.82 -39.59 3.21
N GLU A 344 -2.66 -39.74 3.86
CA GLU A 344 -2.38 -39.14 5.18
C GLU A 344 -2.29 -37.61 5.12
N ILE A 345 -1.68 -37.05 4.07
CA ILE A 345 -1.61 -35.59 3.85
C ILE A 345 -3.00 -35.04 3.54
N GLU A 346 -3.77 -35.74 2.68
CA GLU A 346 -5.14 -35.36 2.33
C GLU A 346 -6.06 -35.44 3.55
N THR A 347 -5.97 -36.49 4.36
CA THR A 347 -6.73 -36.65 5.61
C THR A 347 -6.38 -35.57 6.63
N ALA A 348 -5.10 -35.25 6.82
CA ALA A 348 -4.67 -34.19 7.73
C ALA A 348 -5.20 -32.80 7.29
N LEU A 349 -5.21 -32.54 5.98
CA LEU A 349 -5.80 -31.32 5.40
C LEU A 349 -7.33 -31.31 5.54
N GLU A 350 -8.03 -32.41 5.25
CA GLU A 350 -9.49 -32.49 5.35
C GLU A 350 -9.98 -32.35 6.80
N ILE A 351 -9.24 -32.88 7.79
CA ILE A 351 -9.50 -32.65 9.22
C ILE A 351 -9.27 -31.19 9.59
N LYS A 352 -8.10 -30.62 9.26
CA LYS A 352 -7.73 -29.25 9.67
C LYS A 352 -8.62 -28.19 8.99
N ILE A 353 -8.81 -28.29 7.68
CA ILE A 353 -9.61 -27.35 6.89
C ILE A 353 -11.11 -27.57 7.13
N GLY A 354 -11.53 -28.82 7.37
CA GLY A 354 -12.92 -29.15 7.71
C GLY A 354 -13.40 -28.63 9.07
N GLY A 355 -12.48 -28.18 9.94
CA GLY A 355 -12.76 -27.50 11.21
C GLY A 355 -12.62 -25.98 11.16
N MET A 356 -12.30 -25.38 10.00
CA MET A 356 -12.22 -23.92 9.85
C MET A 356 -13.62 -23.29 9.76
N ILE A 357 -13.75 -22.09 10.32
CA ILE A 357 -15.03 -21.35 10.38
C ILE A 357 -15.18 -20.49 9.13
N CYS A 358 -16.40 -20.36 8.62
CA CYS A 358 -16.72 -19.59 7.43
C CYS A 358 -17.91 -18.65 7.66
N GLY A 359 -17.97 -17.56 6.89
CA GLY A 359 -19.07 -16.61 6.91
C GLY A 359 -20.40 -17.18 6.42
N LYS A 360 -21.49 -16.42 6.65
CA LYS A 360 -22.91 -16.82 6.47
C LYS A 360 -23.30 -17.56 5.19
N SER A 361 -22.57 -17.39 4.10
CA SER A 361 -22.81 -18.03 2.80
C SER A 361 -22.28 -19.48 2.70
N ILE A 362 -21.41 -19.92 3.61
CA ILE A 362 -20.70 -21.20 3.53
C ILE A 362 -20.66 -21.86 4.91
N THR A 363 -21.33 -23.01 5.06
CA THR A 363 -21.36 -23.75 6.34
C THR A 363 -20.16 -24.69 6.55
N LYS A 364 -19.47 -25.09 5.47
CA LYS A 364 -18.25 -25.92 5.55
C LYS A 364 -17.38 -25.77 4.30
N LEU A 365 -16.06 -25.87 4.48
CA LEU A 365 -15.11 -25.97 3.37
C LEU A 365 -15.11 -27.39 2.79
N THR A 366 -15.32 -27.50 1.47
CA THR A 366 -15.42 -28.78 0.76
C THR A 366 -14.33 -28.86 -0.30
N ARG A 367 -13.58 -29.96 -0.31
CA ARG A 367 -12.54 -30.23 -1.28
C ARG A 367 -13.13 -30.33 -2.71
N LYS A 368 -12.34 -30.01 -3.74
CA LYS A 368 -12.73 -29.90 -5.16
C LYS A 368 -13.77 -28.82 -5.47
N ARG A 369 -14.20 -28.03 -4.46
CA ARG A 369 -15.12 -26.89 -4.61
C ARG A 369 -14.55 -25.58 -4.05
N HIS A 370 -14.09 -25.59 -2.80
CA HIS A 370 -13.56 -24.40 -2.10
C HIS A 370 -12.03 -24.39 -2.03
N TRP A 371 -11.44 -25.58 -1.92
CA TRP A 371 -10.00 -25.84 -2.00
C TRP A 371 -9.77 -27.21 -2.65
N ASP A 372 -8.57 -27.49 -3.14
CA ASP A 372 -8.17 -28.82 -3.63
C ASP A 372 -6.64 -28.96 -3.64
N ILE A 373 -6.12 -30.19 -3.73
CA ILE A 373 -4.70 -30.52 -3.63
C ILE A 373 -4.22 -31.27 -4.87
N GLN A 374 -3.00 -30.97 -5.32
CA GLN A 374 -2.37 -31.60 -6.47
C GLN A 374 -0.89 -31.91 -6.21
N TYR A 375 -0.48 -33.11 -6.61
CA TYR A 375 0.90 -33.59 -6.52
C TYR A 375 1.57 -33.50 -7.89
N PHE A 376 2.85 -33.16 -7.89
CA PHE A 376 3.67 -33.05 -9.09
C PHE A 376 4.99 -33.78 -8.91
N ASP A 377 5.40 -34.49 -9.95
CA ASP A 377 6.65 -35.25 -9.99
C ASP A 377 7.88 -34.34 -10.09
N ILE A 378 9.02 -34.88 -9.63
CA ILE A 378 10.32 -34.20 -9.65
C ILE A 378 11.32 -35.08 -10.41
N GLU A 379 12.00 -34.49 -11.39
CA GLU A 379 13.15 -35.07 -12.09
C GLU A 379 14.47 -34.73 -11.35
N GLU A 380 15.39 -35.69 -11.29
CA GLU A 380 16.75 -35.47 -10.82
C GLU A 380 17.56 -34.57 -11.78
N ASP A 381 18.46 -33.77 -11.20
CA ASP A 381 19.33 -32.85 -11.93
C ASP A 381 20.54 -33.62 -12.52
N GLY A 382 20.34 -34.22 -13.69
CA GLY A 382 21.36 -35.01 -14.38
C GLY A 382 20.90 -35.57 -15.73
N GLU A 383 21.83 -36.14 -16.50
CA GLU A 383 21.61 -36.55 -17.90
C GLU A 383 20.44 -37.53 -18.11
N GLY A 384 20.11 -38.34 -17.08
CA GLY A 384 19.00 -39.28 -17.12
C GLY A 384 17.60 -38.70 -16.90
N ASN A 385 17.47 -37.48 -16.32
CA ASN A 385 16.20 -36.86 -15.93
C ASN A 385 15.24 -37.84 -15.20
N ALA A 386 15.76 -38.63 -14.27
CA ALA A 386 15.00 -39.70 -13.62
C ALA A 386 13.94 -39.12 -12.68
N ILE A 387 12.70 -39.61 -12.78
CA ILE A 387 11.61 -39.20 -11.88
C ILE A 387 11.87 -39.79 -10.48
N MET A 388 11.92 -38.93 -9.46
CA MET A 388 12.00 -39.30 -8.06
C MET A 388 10.62 -39.80 -7.57
N PRO A 389 10.39 -41.11 -7.36
CA PRO A 389 9.05 -41.62 -7.08
C PRO A 389 8.50 -41.11 -5.74
N ASN A 390 9.38 -40.96 -4.75
CA ASN A 390 9.01 -40.53 -3.39
C ASN A 390 9.07 -39.01 -3.18
N ARG A 391 9.56 -38.22 -4.16
CA ARG A 391 9.77 -36.78 -3.98
C ARG A 391 8.81 -35.96 -4.84
N LYS A 392 7.99 -35.12 -4.21
CA LYS A 392 6.93 -34.34 -4.88
C LYS A 392 7.02 -32.84 -4.58
N VAL A 393 6.51 -32.02 -5.50
CA VAL A 393 5.96 -30.70 -5.16
C VAL A 393 4.47 -30.88 -4.91
N ILE A 394 3.93 -30.27 -3.86
CA ILE A 394 2.50 -30.35 -3.51
C ILE A 394 1.90 -28.94 -3.61
N ALA A 395 0.94 -28.72 -4.50
CA ALA A 395 0.19 -27.48 -4.55
C ALA A 395 -1.19 -27.64 -3.89
N VAL A 396 -1.58 -26.68 -3.05
CA VAL A 396 -2.96 -26.52 -2.57
C VAL A 396 -3.53 -25.24 -3.18
N LYS A 397 -4.61 -25.39 -3.94
CA LYS A 397 -5.33 -24.31 -4.64
C LYS A 397 -6.61 -23.97 -3.89
N VAL A 398 -6.92 -22.68 -3.82
CA VAL A 398 -8.02 -22.12 -2.99
C VAL A 398 -8.79 -21.10 -3.83
N CYS A 399 -10.12 -21.10 -3.78
CA CYS A 399 -10.92 -20.08 -4.44
C CYS A 399 -11.25 -18.90 -3.51
N ARG A 400 -11.83 -17.81 -4.06
CA ARG A 400 -12.38 -16.71 -3.26
C ARG A 400 -13.62 -17.15 -2.48
N LEU A 401 -13.68 -16.84 -1.20
CA LEU A 401 -14.70 -17.30 -0.25
C LEU A 401 -15.28 -16.07 0.52
N PRO A 402 -16.43 -15.51 0.07
CA PRO A 402 -17.02 -14.31 0.69
C PRO A 402 -17.54 -14.57 2.10
N GLY A 403 -17.67 -13.52 2.91
CA GLY A 403 -18.09 -13.56 4.31
C GLY A 403 -16.97 -13.92 5.30
N GLY A 404 -15.82 -14.41 4.81
CA GLY A 404 -14.60 -14.66 5.57
C GLY A 404 -14.36 -16.13 5.93
N VAL A 405 -13.09 -16.47 6.08
CA VAL A 405 -12.57 -17.81 6.39
C VAL A 405 -11.57 -17.71 7.53
N PHE A 406 -11.90 -18.31 8.68
CA PHE A 406 -11.20 -18.17 9.95
C PHE A 406 -10.62 -19.53 10.40
N THR A 407 -9.40 -19.54 10.95
CA THR A 407 -8.73 -20.76 11.42
C THR A 407 -9.25 -21.28 12.76
N ALA A 408 -9.89 -20.43 13.56
CA ALA A 408 -10.55 -20.72 14.84
C ALA A 408 -11.54 -19.59 15.20
N VAL A 409 -12.23 -19.70 16.35
CA VAL A 409 -13.02 -18.58 16.91
C VAL A 409 -12.04 -17.50 17.41
N PRO A 410 -12.19 -16.21 17.01
CA PRO A 410 -11.29 -15.13 17.41
C PRO A 410 -11.04 -15.03 18.93
N GLU A 411 -9.78 -14.83 19.32
CA GLU A 411 -9.36 -14.70 20.73
C GLU A 411 -9.75 -13.31 21.28
N SER A 412 -11.03 -13.08 21.51
CA SER A 412 -11.58 -11.84 22.08
C SER A 412 -12.24 -12.09 23.43
N TYR A 413 -12.15 -11.12 24.34
CA TYR A 413 -12.67 -11.23 25.71
C TYR A 413 -13.64 -10.09 26.03
N TYR A 414 -14.57 -10.34 26.95
CA TYR A 414 -15.49 -9.35 27.50
C TYR A 414 -15.64 -9.55 29.01
N VAL A 415 -16.08 -8.50 29.70
CA VAL A 415 -16.52 -8.60 31.10
C VAL A 415 -18.04 -8.85 31.10
N ASP A 416 -18.50 -9.84 31.86
CA ASP A 416 -19.93 -10.13 32.02
C ASP A 416 -20.59 -9.30 33.14
N ASP A 417 -21.90 -9.48 33.33
CA ASP A 417 -22.69 -8.71 34.29
C ASP A 417 -22.31 -9.00 35.76
N ASP A 418 -21.59 -10.10 36.04
CA ASP A 418 -21.03 -10.47 37.35
C ASP A 418 -19.56 -9.99 37.53
N GLY A 419 -18.97 -9.33 36.52
CA GLY A 419 -17.60 -8.83 36.54
C GLY A 419 -16.52 -9.84 36.14
N TYR A 420 -16.88 -11.04 35.68
CA TYR A 420 -15.92 -12.04 35.24
C TYR A 420 -15.49 -11.85 33.79
N VAL A 421 -14.22 -12.12 33.51
CA VAL A 421 -13.69 -12.13 32.15
C VAL A 421 -14.03 -13.46 31.47
N LYS A 422 -14.78 -13.37 30.37
CA LYS A 422 -15.14 -14.49 29.50
C LYS A 422 -14.58 -14.27 28.09
N GLN A 423 -14.21 -15.37 27.42
CA GLN A 423 -13.90 -15.33 25.99
C GLN A 423 -15.21 -15.39 25.19
N PHE A 424 -15.22 -14.83 23.98
CA PHE A 424 -16.23 -15.22 22.99
C PHE A 424 -15.95 -16.65 22.52
N ASP A 425 -16.87 -17.56 22.82
CA ASP A 425 -16.86 -18.97 22.39
C ASP A 425 -17.68 -19.21 21.11
N ASP A 426 -18.75 -18.42 20.90
CA ASP A 426 -19.54 -18.40 19.65
C ASP A 426 -19.05 -17.33 18.65
N PHE A 427 -18.83 -17.76 17.40
CA PHE A 427 -18.36 -16.91 16.31
C PHE A 427 -19.40 -15.89 15.83
N GLU A 428 -20.69 -16.23 15.74
CA GLU A 428 -21.73 -15.29 15.30
C GLU A 428 -22.04 -14.26 16.39
N GLN A 429 -21.87 -14.59 17.68
CA GLN A 429 -21.91 -13.64 18.79
C GLN A 429 -20.79 -12.62 18.67
N TRP A 430 -19.53 -13.07 18.53
CA TRP A 430 -18.37 -12.18 18.29
C TRP A 430 -18.61 -11.32 17.04
N ARG A 431 -18.93 -11.95 15.90
CA ARG A 431 -19.18 -11.28 14.61
C ARG A 431 -20.27 -10.22 14.71
N SER A 432 -21.35 -10.50 15.45
CA SER A 432 -22.45 -9.55 15.63
C SER A 432 -22.00 -8.31 16.40
N LYS A 433 -21.21 -8.47 17.48
CA LYS A 433 -20.58 -7.33 18.18
C LYS A 433 -19.63 -6.56 17.28
N MET A 434 -18.83 -7.30 16.52
CA MET A 434 -17.85 -6.76 15.59
C MET A 434 -18.55 -5.85 14.56
N ILE A 435 -19.56 -6.35 13.86
CA ILE A 435 -20.32 -5.60 12.84
C ILE A 435 -21.14 -4.45 13.46
N SER A 436 -21.69 -4.60 14.67
CA SER A 436 -22.49 -3.56 15.32
C SER A 436 -21.64 -2.39 15.80
N SER A 437 -20.49 -2.65 16.45
CA SER A 437 -19.65 -1.60 17.05
C SER A 437 -19.20 -0.53 16.05
N TYR A 438 -18.97 -0.91 14.79
CA TYR A 438 -18.65 0.03 13.70
C TYR A 438 -19.81 0.96 13.30
N LYS A 439 -21.07 0.61 13.55
CA LYS A 439 -22.22 1.37 13.02
C LYS A 439 -22.54 2.66 13.79
N ASP A 440 -22.11 2.75 15.05
CA ASP A 440 -22.55 3.81 15.97
C ASP A 440 -21.51 4.95 16.13
N THR A 441 -20.58 5.11 15.18
CA THR A 441 -19.64 6.25 15.13
C THR A 441 -20.04 7.28 14.05
N PRO A 442 -20.93 8.24 14.35
CA PRO A 442 -21.18 9.37 13.46
C PRO A 442 -19.97 10.33 13.47
N ALA A 443 -19.08 10.16 12.49
CA ALA A 443 -17.83 10.91 12.32
C ALA A 443 -18.02 12.38 11.87
N THR A 444 -18.93 13.12 12.52
CA THR A 444 -19.52 14.36 11.99
C THR A 444 -19.81 15.46 13.02
N LYS A 445 -19.42 15.32 14.31
CA LYS A 445 -19.58 16.41 15.30
C LYS A 445 -18.39 16.68 16.24
N GLY A 446 -17.76 15.66 16.84
CA GLY A 446 -16.55 15.87 17.64
C GLY A 446 -15.38 16.35 16.77
N ASP A 447 -15.06 15.54 15.77
CA ASP A 447 -14.01 15.77 14.77
C ASP A 447 -14.09 17.18 14.15
N ALA A 448 -15.30 17.68 13.87
CA ALA A 448 -15.48 18.99 13.23
C ALA A 448 -15.07 20.18 14.13
N HIS A 449 -15.19 20.07 15.46
CA HIS A 449 -14.67 21.09 16.38
C HIS A 449 -13.16 20.96 16.51
N GLN A 450 -12.67 19.74 16.76
CA GLN A 450 -11.24 19.44 16.90
C GLN A 450 -10.45 19.87 15.65
N LEU A 451 -10.98 19.59 14.45
CA LEU A 451 -10.40 20.00 13.18
C LEU A 451 -10.38 21.52 13.02
N ARG A 452 -11.43 22.24 13.46
CA ARG A 452 -11.50 23.71 13.36
C ARG A 452 -10.51 24.39 14.30
N GLU A 453 -10.36 23.87 15.50
CA GLU A 453 -9.43 24.34 16.52
C GLU A 453 -7.97 24.03 16.13
N ASN A 454 -7.68 22.80 15.68
CA ASN A 454 -6.37 22.41 15.18
C ASN A 454 -6.00 23.15 13.87
N LEU A 455 -6.95 23.42 12.97
CA LEU A 455 -6.72 24.27 11.79
C LEU A 455 -6.43 25.72 12.17
N HIS A 456 -6.97 26.22 13.30
CA HIS A 456 -6.62 27.55 13.80
C HIS A 456 -5.17 27.55 14.29
N ASN A 457 -4.80 26.58 15.13
CA ASN A 457 -3.44 26.40 15.65
C ASN A 457 -2.40 26.26 14.51
N ILE A 458 -2.66 25.42 13.50
CA ILE A 458 -1.79 25.25 12.33
C ILE A 458 -1.72 26.55 11.49
N CYS A 459 -2.84 27.25 11.30
CA CYS A 459 -2.83 28.54 10.63
C CYS A 459 -2.00 29.58 11.40
N ASP A 460 -1.99 29.53 12.72
CA ASP A 460 -1.28 30.49 13.57
C ASP A 460 0.22 30.17 13.68
N GLU A 461 0.62 28.90 13.78
CA GLU A 461 2.02 28.49 13.56
C GLU A 461 2.54 28.97 12.18
N ILE A 462 1.74 28.82 11.13
CA ILE A 462 2.08 29.28 9.77
C ILE A 462 2.11 30.83 9.67
N LYS A 463 1.34 31.56 10.49
CA LYS A 463 1.44 33.03 10.60
C LYS A 463 2.70 33.45 11.33
N ASP A 464 3.08 32.82 12.44
CA ASP A 464 4.29 33.18 13.20
C ASP A 464 5.57 32.90 12.40
N LEU A 465 5.57 31.81 11.61
CA LEU A 465 6.60 31.52 10.60
C LEU A 465 6.68 32.57 9.46
N LYS A 466 5.65 33.42 9.27
CA LYS A 466 5.62 34.53 8.29
C LYS A 466 5.83 35.91 8.91
N LEU A 467 5.32 36.17 10.12
CA LEU A 467 5.46 37.47 10.79
C LEU A 467 6.91 37.76 11.17
N SER A 468 7.70 36.72 11.41
CA SER A 468 9.15 36.78 11.61
C SER A 468 9.97 37.21 10.38
N SER A 469 9.38 37.26 9.17
CA SER A 469 10.13 37.43 7.90
C SER A 469 9.77 38.65 7.04
N ILE A 470 8.83 39.53 7.44
CA ILE A 470 8.37 40.65 6.59
C ILE A 470 8.59 42.04 7.23
N HIS A 471 9.71 42.69 6.89
CA HIS A 471 9.88 44.14 7.07
C HIS A 471 10.88 44.80 6.10
N ARG A 472 10.42 45.15 4.88
CA ARG A 472 10.85 46.33 4.08
C ARG A 472 9.99 46.50 2.83
N GLN A 473 9.84 47.75 2.39
CA GLN A 473 9.07 48.16 1.21
C GLN A 473 9.95 48.32 -0.06
N PRO A 474 9.37 48.45 -1.27
CA PRO A 474 10.02 48.06 -2.52
C PRO A 474 10.87 49.15 -3.17
N ILE A 475 11.67 48.71 -4.16
CA ILE A 475 12.24 49.55 -5.22
C ILE A 475 11.81 48.93 -6.55
N SER A 476 11.23 49.74 -7.43
CA SER A 476 10.91 49.39 -8.81
C SER A 476 12.15 49.46 -9.70
N ASP A 477 12.29 48.55 -10.67
CA ASP A 477 12.72 48.89 -12.04
C ASP A 477 12.52 47.71 -13.01
N ASN A 478 12.23 48.04 -14.27
CA ASN A 478 11.85 47.06 -15.30
C ASN A 478 13.07 46.34 -15.91
N SER A 479 13.06 45.01 -15.92
CA SER A 479 13.86 44.20 -16.86
C SER A 479 13.24 42.81 -17.06
N THR A 480 13.44 42.21 -18.24
CA THR A 480 12.65 41.07 -18.72
C THR A 480 13.03 39.72 -18.09
N VAL A 481 11.99 38.94 -17.78
CA VAL A 481 12.05 37.64 -17.09
C VAL A 481 12.13 36.49 -18.10
N ASN A 482 12.88 35.43 -17.80
CA ASN A 482 12.92 34.16 -18.55
C ASN A 482 13.48 33.06 -17.64
N ASP A 483 12.93 31.84 -17.73
CA ASP A 483 13.41 30.66 -17.00
C ASP A 483 14.78 30.20 -17.48
N SER A 484 15.57 29.64 -16.55
CA SER A 484 16.96 29.26 -16.82
C SER A 484 17.41 28.03 -16.03
N ILE A 485 18.31 27.24 -16.62
CA ILE A 485 19.13 26.23 -15.92
C ILE A 485 20.58 26.64 -16.12
N VAL A 486 21.40 26.60 -15.06
CA VAL A 486 22.80 27.00 -15.13
C VAL A 486 23.70 25.79 -14.95
N VAL A 487 24.58 25.55 -15.93
CA VAL A 487 25.62 24.51 -15.88
C VAL A 487 26.97 25.18 -15.66
N GLY A 488 27.46 25.14 -14.43
CA GLY A 488 28.79 25.62 -14.04
C GLY A 488 29.80 24.48 -13.87
N ARG A 489 31.09 24.80 -13.80
CA ARG A 489 32.14 23.91 -13.27
C ARG A 489 32.62 24.41 -11.89
N THR A 490 32.93 23.51 -10.93
CA THR A 490 34.10 23.45 -9.99
C THR A 490 33.88 22.37 -8.89
N VAL A 491 34.99 21.80 -8.40
CA VAL A 491 35.42 20.71 -7.43
C VAL A 491 34.64 20.57 -6.05
N VAL A 492 34.89 19.64 -5.08
CA VAL A 492 34.50 18.19 -4.90
C VAL A 492 33.96 17.92 -3.45
N GLY A 493 33.04 16.97 -3.22
CA GLY A 493 32.50 16.50 -1.90
C GLY A 493 31.68 15.17 -1.90
N GLU A 494 31.34 14.57 -0.75
CA GLU A 494 30.55 13.31 -0.60
C GLU A 494 29.15 13.55 0.00
N MET A 495 28.13 12.76 -0.37
CA MET A 495 26.74 13.25 -0.40
C MET A 495 25.85 13.02 0.85
N CYS A 496 25.00 14.01 1.14
CA CYS A 496 23.85 13.96 2.04
C CYS A 496 22.53 13.69 1.29
N SER A 497 21.45 13.41 2.03
CA SER A 497 20.17 12.84 1.56
C SER A 497 19.40 13.56 0.44
N ASN A 498 19.78 14.78 0.06
CA ASN A 498 19.11 15.56 -0.98
C ASN A 498 20.00 15.77 -2.23
N ILE A 499 21.20 15.17 -2.26
CA ILE A 499 22.02 15.07 -3.45
C ILE A 499 22.02 13.60 -3.86
N GLU A 500 21.17 13.27 -4.83
CA GLU A 500 20.85 11.90 -5.21
C GLU A 500 22.05 11.23 -5.93
N GLU A 501 22.41 10.00 -5.56
CA GLU A 501 23.28 9.18 -6.39
C GLU A 501 22.44 8.54 -7.51
N TRP A 502 22.41 9.21 -8.67
CA TRP A 502 21.58 8.83 -9.81
C TRP A 502 21.98 7.46 -10.40
N HIS A 503 21.17 6.43 -10.14
CA HIS A 503 21.16 5.20 -10.93
C HIS A 503 20.56 5.46 -12.32
N LEU A 504 21.12 4.79 -13.34
CA LEU A 504 20.90 5.16 -14.75
C LEU A 504 19.56 4.65 -15.30
N VAL A 505 18.75 5.58 -15.79
CA VAL A 505 17.69 5.29 -16.77
C VAL A 505 18.25 5.62 -18.15
N GLU A 506 18.44 4.62 -19.01
CA GLU A 506 19.21 4.76 -20.27
C GLU A 506 18.56 5.65 -21.36
N ASN A 507 17.39 6.23 -21.10
CA ASN A 507 16.53 6.90 -22.08
C ASN A 507 16.23 8.37 -21.73
N TYR A 508 17.27 9.20 -21.53
CA TYR A 508 17.08 10.66 -21.45
C TYR A 508 16.55 11.20 -22.79
N ILE A 509 15.57 12.10 -22.71
CA ILE A 509 14.85 12.64 -23.88
C ILE A 509 15.43 14.03 -24.22
N TYR A 510 16.38 14.09 -25.15
CA TYR A 510 17.10 15.31 -25.53
C TYR A 510 17.38 15.35 -27.05
N THR A 511 17.72 16.53 -27.61
CA THR A 511 18.20 16.62 -29.01
C THR A 511 19.71 16.49 -29.10
N GLU A 512 20.20 15.71 -30.05
CA GLU A 512 21.63 15.64 -30.35
C GLU A 512 22.14 17.01 -30.84
N ARG A 513 21.27 17.78 -31.51
CA ARG A 513 21.53 19.17 -31.92
C ARG A 513 21.88 20.09 -30.74
N TYR A 514 21.09 20.09 -29.66
CA TYR A 514 21.39 20.92 -28.49
C TYR A 514 22.47 20.31 -27.61
N TYR A 515 22.65 19.00 -27.62
CA TYR A 515 23.79 18.33 -26.97
C TYR A 515 25.13 18.78 -27.55
N GLN A 516 25.31 18.74 -28.87
CA GLN A 516 26.54 19.21 -29.50
C GLN A 516 26.75 20.73 -29.34
N LYS A 517 25.67 21.52 -29.33
CA LYS A 517 25.73 22.97 -29.01
C LYS A 517 26.22 23.18 -27.56
N LEU A 518 25.56 22.57 -26.57
CA LEU A 518 25.94 22.64 -25.16
C LEU A 518 27.39 22.19 -24.94
N LYS A 519 27.80 21.07 -25.55
CA LYS A 519 29.18 20.57 -25.50
C LYS A 519 30.18 21.62 -25.99
N LYS A 520 29.97 22.20 -27.18
CA LYS A 520 30.84 23.25 -27.75
C LYS A 520 30.89 24.52 -26.88
N CYS A 521 29.77 24.91 -26.28
CA CYS A 521 29.75 26.01 -25.32
C CYS A 521 30.57 25.65 -24.07
N MET A 522 30.35 24.47 -23.47
CA MET A 522 31.06 23.99 -22.28
C MET A 522 32.55 23.69 -22.51
N GLU A 523 33.00 23.47 -23.75
CA GLU A 523 34.42 23.39 -24.12
C GLU A 523 35.11 24.76 -23.98
N THR A 524 34.42 25.87 -24.28
CA THR A 524 35.01 27.22 -24.31
C THR A 524 34.61 28.12 -23.12
N LYS A 525 33.55 27.76 -22.38
CA LYS A 525 33.01 28.52 -21.23
C LYS A 525 33.09 27.71 -19.94
N ARG A 526 33.13 28.42 -18.81
CA ARG A 526 32.99 27.83 -17.46
C ARG A 526 31.55 27.71 -16.98
N CYS A 527 30.63 28.42 -17.64
CA CYS A 527 29.23 28.54 -17.30
C CYS A 527 28.40 28.64 -18.58
N VAL A 528 27.35 27.83 -18.70
CA VAL A 528 26.37 27.90 -19.78
C VAL A 528 24.97 27.92 -19.18
N ILE A 529 24.10 28.75 -19.73
CA ILE A 529 22.69 28.82 -19.34
C ILE A 529 21.85 28.13 -20.42
N LEU A 530 21.11 27.08 -20.05
CA LEU A 530 20.04 26.55 -20.89
C LEU A 530 18.78 27.40 -20.65
N LYS A 531 18.29 28.03 -21.70
CA LYS A 531 17.06 28.83 -21.70
C LYS A 531 16.04 28.16 -22.62
N GLY A 532 14.76 28.14 -22.25
CA GLY A 532 13.69 27.61 -23.10
C GLY A 532 12.39 27.41 -22.33
N LEU A 533 11.31 27.15 -23.06
CA LEU A 533 9.98 26.93 -22.46
C LEU A 533 9.95 25.69 -21.53
N ILE A 534 8.86 25.58 -20.78
CA ILE A 534 8.56 24.43 -19.92
C ILE A 534 8.47 23.12 -20.74
N GLY A 535 9.01 22.01 -20.21
CA GLY A 535 9.00 20.70 -20.90
C GLY A 535 9.90 20.54 -22.15
N THR A 536 10.72 21.55 -22.49
CA THR A 536 11.60 21.54 -23.69
C THR A 536 12.82 20.61 -23.61
N GLY A 537 12.93 19.76 -22.58
CA GLY A 537 14.05 18.83 -22.39
C GLY A 537 15.31 19.46 -21.77
N LYS A 538 15.19 20.60 -21.09
CA LYS A 538 16.34 21.38 -20.58
C LYS A 538 17.13 20.62 -19.52
N SER A 539 16.44 20.06 -18.52
CA SER A 539 17.07 19.36 -17.38
C SER A 539 17.66 18.02 -17.85
N GLU A 540 16.94 17.30 -18.72
CA GLU A 540 17.40 16.07 -19.38
C GLU A 540 18.65 16.29 -20.22
N LEU A 541 18.71 17.38 -21.00
CA LEU A 541 19.88 17.78 -21.78
C LEU A 541 21.11 18.07 -20.89
N ALA A 542 20.91 18.77 -19.76
CA ALA A 542 21.98 19.06 -18.81
C ALA A 542 22.48 17.79 -18.10
N LEU A 543 21.56 16.93 -17.64
CA LEU A 543 21.87 15.65 -17.00
C LEU A 543 22.61 14.72 -17.96
N GLN A 544 22.15 14.57 -19.20
CA GLN A 544 22.81 13.77 -20.24
C GLN A 544 24.23 14.27 -20.55
N TYR A 545 24.45 15.58 -20.60
CA TYR A 545 25.78 16.15 -20.74
C TYR A 545 26.69 15.79 -19.56
N CYS A 546 26.20 15.95 -18.33
CA CYS A 546 26.95 15.60 -17.14
C CYS A 546 27.25 14.09 -17.04
N TYR A 547 26.28 13.23 -17.40
CA TYR A 547 26.44 11.77 -17.48
C TYR A 547 27.52 11.38 -18.50
N ASN A 548 27.41 11.84 -19.75
CA ASN A 548 28.39 11.49 -20.78
C ASN A 548 29.80 11.98 -20.42
N VAL A 549 29.94 13.15 -19.78
CA VAL A 549 31.24 13.64 -19.30
C VAL A 549 31.79 12.76 -18.15
N ARG A 550 30.96 12.34 -17.19
CA ARG A 550 31.34 11.37 -16.14
C ARG A 550 31.67 9.98 -16.71
N LYS A 551 30.97 9.54 -17.77
CA LYS A 551 31.22 8.25 -18.46
C LYS A 551 32.62 8.17 -19.06
N TYR A 552 33.15 9.26 -19.60
CA TYR A 552 34.53 9.33 -20.10
C TYR A 552 35.55 9.74 -19.03
N ASN A 553 35.11 10.25 -17.87
CA ASN A 553 35.96 10.73 -16.79
C ASN A 553 35.31 10.39 -15.43
N PRO A 554 35.45 9.14 -14.93
CA PRO A 554 34.67 8.65 -13.77
C PRO A 554 34.91 9.44 -12.47
N ASN A 555 36.06 10.12 -12.37
CA ASN A 555 36.42 10.98 -11.23
C ASN A 555 35.67 12.33 -11.21
N ILE A 556 34.82 12.61 -12.20
CA ILE A 556 33.99 13.82 -12.25
C ILE A 556 32.70 13.61 -11.45
N ILE A 557 32.55 14.40 -10.39
CA ILE A 557 31.29 14.48 -9.65
C ILE A 557 30.36 15.52 -10.29
N VAL A 558 29.07 15.40 -10.02
CA VAL A 558 28.02 16.29 -10.52
C VAL A 558 27.11 16.61 -9.33
N TYR A 559 26.96 17.89 -9.01
CA TYR A 559 26.02 18.34 -7.98
C TYR A 559 24.81 18.95 -8.65
N LYS A 560 23.62 18.44 -8.33
CA LYS A 560 22.36 19.05 -8.70
C LYS A 560 21.86 19.87 -7.51
N LEU A 561 21.66 21.18 -7.70
CA LEU A 561 20.98 22.05 -6.74
C LEU A 561 19.63 22.49 -7.32
N ARG A 562 18.62 22.58 -6.47
CA ARG A 562 17.26 23.01 -6.86
C ARG A 562 17.11 24.49 -6.59
N CYS A 563 16.72 25.26 -7.60
CA CYS A 563 16.74 26.72 -7.57
C CYS A 563 15.35 27.34 -7.81
N THR A 564 14.29 26.57 -7.54
CA THR A 564 12.87 26.96 -7.72
C THR A 564 12.55 28.31 -7.10
N ASP A 565 13.10 28.57 -5.92
CA ASP A 565 12.99 29.80 -5.16
C ASP A 565 14.24 30.00 -4.27
N THR A 566 14.36 31.16 -3.63
CA THR A 566 15.51 31.53 -2.79
C THR A 566 15.68 30.61 -1.57
N ASN A 567 14.61 30.09 -0.98
CA ASN A 567 14.70 29.19 0.17
C ASN A 567 15.13 27.79 -0.26
N MET A 568 14.59 27.27 -1.38
CA MET A 568 15.03 25.98 -1.93
C MET A 568 16.48 26.04 -2.40
N TYR A 569 16.92 27.16 -2.98
CA TYR A 569 18.33 27.40 -3.30
C TYR A 569 19.18 27.43 -2.01
N GLN A 570 18.82 28.22 -0.99
CA GLN A 570 19.56 28.27 0.27
C GLN A 570 19.61 26.90 0.98
N LYS A 571 18.52 26.12 0.93
CA LYS A 571 18.47 24.74 1.42
C LYS A 571 19.45 23.84 0.67
N SER A 572 19.40 23.85 -0.67
CA SER A 572 20.33 23.11 -1.52
C SER A 572 21.79 23.49 -1.27
N LEU A 573 22.08 24.79 -1.05
CA LEU A 573 23.41 25.27 -0.66
C LEU A 573 23.83 24.73 0.71
N ARG A 574 22.99 24.80 1.75
CA ARG A 574 23.30 24.22 3.08
C ARG A 574 23.57 22.71 3.00
N GLU A 575 22.82 21.99 2.17
CA GLU A 575 22.98 20.55 1.97
C GLU A 575 24.27 20.23 1.20
N LEU A 576 24.65 21.04 0.20
CA LEU A 576 25.97 20.97 -0.42
C LEU A 576 27.10 21.32 0.57
N CYS A 577 26.94 22.31 1.45
CA CYS A 577 27.93 22.63 2.49
C CYS A 577 28.23 21.40 3.38
N LYS A 578 27.21 20.65 3.78
CA LYS A 578 27.36 19.40 4.57
C LYS A 578 28.04 18.27 3.80
N CYS A 579 28.15 18.36 2.47
CA CYS A 579 28.80 17.37 1.60
C CYS A 579 30.27 17.69 1.30
N LEU A 580 30.65 18.96 1.34
CA LEU A 580 32.03 19.38 1.10
C LEU A 580 32.89 19.08 2.34
N PRO A 581 34.12 18.55 2.18
CA PRO A 581 35.01 18.35 3.32
C PRO A 581 35.35 19.70 3.97
N ASN A 582 35.86 19.66 5.19
CA ASN A 582 36.36 20.83 5.94
C ASN A 582 35.30 21.88 6.32
N ASN A 583 34.05 21.79 5.83
CA ASN A 583 32.94 22.70 6.16
C ASN A 583 32.24 22.40 7.51
N ASN A 584 32.85 21.59 8.38
CA ASN A 584 32.39 21.31 9.77
C ASN A 584 32.28 22.55 10.68
N ILE A 585 32.62 23.75 10.17
CA ILE A 585 32.63 25.02 10.90
C ILE A 585 31.21 25.62 11.00
N ILE A 586 30.25 25.15 10.19
CA ILE A 586 28.84 25.56 10.29
C ILE A 586 28.15 24.72 11.39
N GLU A 587 28.35 25.12 12.65
CA GLU A 587 27.66 24.54 13.81
C GLU A 587 26.14 24.72 13.69
N GLU A 588 25.35 23.72 14.11
CA GLU A 588 23.94 23.64 13.72
C GLU A 588 23.06 24.78 14.26
N GLU A 589 23.44 25.42 15.38
CA GLU A 589 22.66 26.49 16.02
C GLU A 589 22.65 27.82 15.25
N ASP A 590 23.73 28.17 14.54
CA ASP A 590 23.83 29.46 13.81
C ASP A 590 23.18 29.38 12.39
N THR A 591 22.82 28.17 11.95
CA THR A 591 22.41 27.85 10.57
C THR A 591 21.24 28.66 10.02
N GLN A 592 20.29 29.09 10.88
CA GLN A 592 19.12 29.86 10.43
C GLN A 592 19.46 31.30 10.03
N LYS A 593 20.50 31.91 10.63
CA LYS A 593 20.87 33.33 10.42
C LYS A 593 21.99 33.54 9.41
N GLU A 594 22.58 32.47 8.88
CA GLU A 594 23.62 32.58 7.85
C GLU A 594 23.10 33.25 6.58
N THR A 595 23.71 34.39 6.23
CA THR A 595 23.43 35.08 4.97
C THR A 595 23.88 34.21 3.79
N LEU A 596 23.10 34.22 2.71
CA LEU A 596 23.34 33.37 1.54
C LEU A 596 24.77 33.50 1.00
N ASN A 597 25.36 34.71 1.01
CA ASN A 597 26.74 34.97 0.64
C ASN A 597 27.76 34.11 1.44
N LYS A 598 27.53 33.87 2.74
CA LYS A 598 28.42 33.00 3.54
C LYS A 598 28.41 31.56 3.03
N LEU A 599 27.22 31.04 2.67
CA LEU A 599 27.05 29.70 2.13
C LEU A 599 27.69 29.60 0.74
N GLU A 600 27.51 30.60 -0.13
CA GLU A 600 28.18 30.65 -1.43
C GLU A 600 29.71 30.73 -1.28
N ASP A 601 30.24 31.52 -0.35
CA ASP A 601 31.67 31.59 -0.04
C ASP A 601 32.22 30.29 0.58
N ALA A 602 31.46 29.63 1.47
CA ALA A 602 31.81 28.35 2.09
C ALA A 602 31.80 27.20 1.08
N ILE A 603 30.86 27.26 0.13
CA ILE A 603 30.85 26.40 -1.05
C ILE A 603 32.09 26.70 -1.87
N VAL A 604 32.31 27.92 -2.36
CA VAL A 604 33.46 28.29 -3.20
C VAL A 604 34.82 27.91 -2.57
N ARG A 605 34.96 27.93 -1.23
CA ARG A 605 36.13 27.39 -0.50
C ARG A 605 36.18 25.85 -0.52
N GLY A 606 35.21 25.17 0.10
CA GLY A 606 35.20 23.70 0.19
C GLY A 606 35.19 23.00 -1.17
N ILE A 607 34.64 23.68 -2.18
CA ILE A 607 34.78 23.37 -3.60
C ILE A 607 36.25 23.43 -4.02
N ARG A 608 36.92 24.58 -3.86
CA ARG A 608 38.27 24.86 -4.38
C ARG A 608 39.38 23.98 -3.78
N ASP A 609 39.17 23.40 -2.61
CA ASP A 609 40.22 22.79 -1.79
C ASP A 609 40.50 21.28 -2.05
N ARG A 610 39.78 20.62 -2.98
CA ARG A 610 40.10 19.26 -3.48
C ARG A 610 40.71 19.32 -4.90
N ASP A 611 41.14 18.18 -5.44
CA ASP A 611 41.63 18.07 -6.83
C ASP A 611 40.58 17.42 -7.75
N GLY A 612 40.35 17.96 -8.95
CA GLY A 612 39.53 17.31 -9.98
C GLY A 612 38.80 18.23 -10.97
N TYR A 613 37.93 17.63 -11.78
CA TYR A 613 36.94 18.34 -12.61
C TYR A 613 35.53 18.08 -12.07
N GLN A 614 34.60 18.98 -12.39
CA GLN A 614 33.24 18.88 -11.87
C GLN A 614 32.21 19.76 -12.55
N PHE A 615 30.94 19.45 -12.26
CA PHE A 615 29.78 20.22 -12.68
C PHE A 615 28.87 20.56 -11.51
N LEU A 616 28.42 21.82 -11.49
CA LEU A 616 27.36 22.33 -10.63
C LEU A 616 26.18 22.66 -11.53
N LEU A 617 25.12 21.83 -11.44
CA LEU A 617 23.88 21.96 -12.17
C LEU A 617 22.86 22.66 -11.26
N LEU A 618 22.53 23.92 -11.59
CA LEU A 618 21.47 24.68 -10.94
C LEU A 618 20.19 24.48 -11.78
N ASP A 619 19.31 23.60 -11.31
CA ASP A 619 18.08 23.22 -12.00
C ASP A 619 16.91 24.13 -11.59
N ASP A 620 16.04 24.44 -12.55
CA ASP A 620 14.89 25.34 -12.43
C ASP A 620 15.16 26.70 -11.73
N VAL A 621 16.11 27.49 -12.26
CA VAL A 621 16.45 28.82 -11.74
C VAL A 621 15.43 29.87 -12.20
N LYS A 622 14.50 30.23 -11.30
CA LYS A 622 13.47 31.27 -11.47
C LYS A 622 14.01 32.66 -11.12
N LEU A 623 13.16 33.70 -11.28
CA LEU A 623 13.57 35.11 -11.15
C LEU A 623 14.15 35.46 -9.77
N ASP A 624 13.58 34.93 -8.70
CA ASP A 624 13.96 35.30 -7.33
C ASP A 624 15.32 34.70 -6.95
N SER A 625 15.55 33.43 -7.26
CA SER A 625 16.84 32.76 -7.07
C SER A 625 17.92 33.28 -8.02
N LYS A 626 17.56 33.73 -9.24
CA LYS A 626 18.49 34.35 -10.19
C LYS A 626 19.26 35.53 -9.59
N ARG A 627 18.66 36.33 -8.70
CA ARG A 627 19.37 37.42 -8.00
C ARG A 627 20.51 36.92 -7.11
N ALA A 628 20.36 35.75 -6.51
CA ALA A 628 21.41 35.09 -5.74
C ALA A 628 22.46 34.44 -6.66
N VAL A 629 22.00 33.58 -7.58
CA VAL A 629 22.84 32.85 -8.56
C VAL A 629 23.72 33.79 -9.42
N ASN A 630 23.31 35.05 -9.63
CA ASN A 630 24.12 36.09 -10.28
C ASN A 630 25.54 36.24 -9.71
N GLY A 631 25.80 35.88 -8.44
CA GLY A 631 27.15 35.87 -7.86
C GLY A 631 28.15 35.00 -8.64
N PHE A 632 27.68 33.86 -9.15
CA PHE A 632 28.44 32.92 -9.98
C PHE A 632 28.48 33.33 -11.47
N LEU A 633 27.46 34.04 -11.97
CA LEU A 633 27.22 34.29 -13.41
C LEU A 633 28.09 35.40 -14.05
N LYS A 634 29.36 35.55 -13.65
CA LYS A 634 30.21 36.65 -14.13
C LYS A 634 30.58 36.58 -15.62
N LYS A 635 30.59 35.39 -16.24
CA LYS A 635 30.70 35.18 -17.71
C LYS A 635 30.03 33.86 -18.11
N TYR A 636 28.91 33.94 -18.82
CA TYR A 636 28.16 32.77 -19.33
C TYR A 636 27.85 32.90 -20.83
N GLU A 637 27.44 31.79 -21.45
CA GLU A 637 26.84 31.75 -22.79
C GLU A 637 25.42 31.15 -22.69
N VAL A 638 24.48 31.62 -23.50
CA VAL A 638 23.09 31.14 -23.48
C VAL A 638 22.84 30.16 -24.63
N VAL A 639 22.50 28.92 -24.27
CA VAL A 639 21.98 27.92 -25.19
C VAL A 639 20.47 27.94 -25.10
N GLU A 640 19.83 28.62 -26.05
CA GLU A 640 18.38 28.53 -26.22
C GLU A 640 17.98 27.16 -26.80
N VAL A 641 17.02 26.51 -26.15
CA VAL A 641 16.52 25.15 -26.34
C VAL A 641 15.02 25.22 -26.64
N SER A 642 14.61 24.89 -27.87
CA SER A 642 13.21 25.00 -28.32
C SER A 642 12.49 23.64 -28.42
N GLY A 643 12.90 22.64 -27.63
CA GLY A 643 12.41 21.27 -27.77
C GLY A 643 13.08 20.50 -28.90
N PHE A 644 12.34 19.60 -29.55
CA PHE A 644 12.81 18.84 -30.71
C PHE A 644 12.77 19.64 -32.02
N SER A 645 13.56 19.24 -33.02
CA SER A 645 13.21 19.55 -34.42
C SER A 645 12.06 18.68 -34.90
N GLU A 646 11.38 19.10 -35.97
CA GLU A 646 10.26 18.34 -36.56
C GLU A 646 10.63 16.89 -36.89
N ASN A 647 11.86 16.63 -37.36
CA ASN A 647 12.34 15.28 -37.63
C ASN A 647 12.55 14.47 -36.34
N GLU A 648 13.24 15.03 -35.33
CA GLU A 648 13.45 14.36 -34.04
C GLU A 648 12.10 14.04 -33.35
N ALA A 649 11.12 14.95 -33.46
CA ALA A 649 9.77 14.74 -32.94
C ALA A 649 9.01 13.63 -33.66
N VAL A 650 9.05 13.61 -35.00
CA VAL A 650 8.46 12.55 -35.81
C VAL A 650 9.08 11.19 -35.48
N ASP A 651 10.41 11.11 -35.41
CA ASP A 651 11.11 9.86 -35.20
C ASP A 651 10.90 9.34 -33.74
N PHE A 652 10.81 10.25 -32.75
CA PHE A 652 10.43 9.94 -31.36
C PHE A 652 8.98 9.43 -31.19
N LEU A 653 8.03 10.02 -31.94
CA LEU A 653 6.62 9.58 -31.97
C LEU A 653 6.45 8.24 -32.68
N ALA A 654 7.21 8.01 -33.77
CA ALA A 654 7.18 6.77 -34.52
C ALA A 654 7.79 5.59 -33.74
N TYR A 655 8.86 5.83 -32.98
CA TYR A 655 9.52 4.83 -32.11
C TYR A 655 9.81 3.51 -32.85
N GLY A 656 10.43 3.62 -34.04
CA GLY A 656 10.76 2.48 -34.89
C GLY A 656 9.60 1.86 -35.68
N LYS A 657 8.35 2.31 -35.50
CA LYS A 657 7.19 1.82 -36.26
C LYS A 657 7.12 2.47 -37.64
N SER A 658 6.91 1.66 -38.68
CA SER A 658 6.53 2.16 -40.00
C SER A 658 5.12 2.75 -39.96
N GLY A 659 4.99 4.04 -40.25
CA GLY A 659 3.71 4.74 -40.35
C GLY A 659 3.85 6.01 -41.18
N ASP A 660 2.73 6.67 -41.47
CA ASP A 660 2.73 7.89 -42.28
C ASP A 660 3.44 9.04 -41.56
N ARG A 661 4.54 9.51 -42.16
CA ARG A 661 5.38 10.59 -41.67
C ARG A 661 4.62 11.90 -41.54
N GLU A 662 3.65 12.18 -42.41
CA GLU A 662 2.88 13.43 -42.38
C GLU A 662 1.91 13.46 -41.20
N ASN A 663 1.23 12.34 -40.91
CA ASN A 663 0.39 12.21 -39.70
C ASN A 663 1.21 12.35 -38.40
N TYR A 664 2.47 11.87 -38.36
CA TYR A 664 3.36 12.14 -37.23
C TYR A 664 3.83 13.60 -37.17
N LEU A 665 4.06 14.24 -38.32
CA LEU A 665 4.51 15.64 -38.40
C LEU A 665 3.42 16.63 -37.96
N GLN A 666 2.17 16.38 -38.34
CA GLN A 666 1.02 17.18 -37.87
C GLN A 666 0.81 17.02 -36.36
N LEU A 667 0.99 15.81 -35.82
CA LEU A 667 0.97 15.59 -34.38
C LEU A 667 2.15 16.28 -33.68
N ALA A 668 3.35 16.24 -34.26
CA ALA A 668 4.52 16.92 -33.73
C ALA A 668 4.31 18.44 -33.61
N ARG A 669 3.69 19.05 -34.64
CA ARG A 669 3.29 20.47 -34.67
C ARG A 669 2.22 20.81 -33.64
N LYS A 670 1.25 19.93 -33.39
CA LYS A 670 0.20 20.12 -32.36
C LYS A 670 0.72 20.20 -30.92
N PHE A 671 1.90 19.63 -30.66
CA PHE A 671 2.60 19.74 -29.37
C PHE A 671 3.83 20.67 -29.48
N SER A 672 3.94 21.48 -30.53
CA SER A 672 5.07 22.39 -30.82
C SER A 672 6.46 21.77 -30.63
N CYS A 673 6.59 20.50 -31.03
CA CYS A 673 7.79 19.67 -30.85
C CYS A 673 8.31 19.58 -29.39
N ASN A 674 7.45 19.83 -28.39
CA ASN A 674 7.78 19.80 -26.96
C ASN A 674 8.00 18.36 -26.47
N PRO A 675 9.22 17.96 -26.03
CA PRO A 675 9.52 16.58 -25.67
C PRO A 675 8.60 15.98 -24.60
N LYS A 676 8.27 16.71 -23.52
CA LYS A 676 7.35 16.21 -22.48
C LYS A 676 5.91 16.10 -22.99
N GLY A 677 5.43 17.08 -23.76
CA GLY A 677 4.12 17.02 -24.42
C GLY A 677 3.98 15.85 -25.38
N LEU A 678 4.99 15.63 -26.23
CA LEU A 678 5.07 14.50 -27.16
C LEU A 678 5.17 13.15 -26.43
N HIS A 679 5.83 13.09 -25.27
CA HIS A 679 5.87 11.86 -24.48
C HIS A 679 4.48 11.48 -23.98
N ILE A 680 3.73 12.44 -23.43
CA ILE A 680 2.33 12.25 -23.01
C ILE A 680 1.46 11.82 -24.20
N ALA A 681 1.59 12.49 -25.36
CA ALA A 681 0.88 12.13 -26.58
C ALA A 681 1.18 10.70 -27.05
N ARG A 682 2.45 10.28 -27.04
CA ARG A 682 2.88 8.93 -27.42
C ARG A 682 2.35 7.86 -26.46
N SER A 683 2.41 8.13 -25.16
CA SER A 683 1.94 7.21 -24.13
C SER A 683 0.41 7.05 -24.18
N TYR A 684 -0.33 8.15 -24.32
CA TYR A 684 -1.78 8.11 -24.56
C TYR A 684 -2.16 7.41 -25.87
N MET A 685 -1.43 7.61 -26.99
CA MET A 685 -1.63 6.82 -28.22
C MET A 685 -1.47 5.32 -27.96
N SER A 686 -0.48 4.92 -27.15
CA SER A 686 -0.26 3.51 -26.81
C SER A 686 -1.37 2.93 -25.94
N GLN A 687 -1.89 3.69 -24.97
CA GLN A 687 -3.01 3.26 -24.12
C GLN A 687 -4.36 3.17 -24.85
N ALA A 688 -4.63 4.14 -25.73
CA ALA A 688 -5.91 4.25 -26.44
C ALA A 688 -5.89 3.51 -27.80
N VAL A 689 -4.77 2.85 -28.14
CA VAL A 689 -4.53 2.14 -29.41
C VAL A 689 -4.79 3.04 -30.63
N LEU A 690 -4.35 4.29 -30.55
CA LEU A 690 -4.55 5.31 -31.59
C LEU A 690 -3.32 5.46 -32.49
N SER A 691 -3.57 5.70 -33.77
CA SER A 691 -2.54 6.22 -34.69
C SER A 691 -2.40 7.74 -34.57
N ALA A 692 -1.24 8.28 -34.98
CA ALA A 692 -0.98 9.73 -34.91
C ALA A 692 -2.02 10.56 -35.66
N GLY A 693 -2.55 10.06 -36.78
CA GLY A 693 -3.65 10.69 -37.51
C GLY A 693 -5.00 10.63 -36.81
N ALA A 694 -5.30 9.52 -36.11
CA ALA A 694 -6.50 9.43 -35.29
C ALA A 694 -6.45 10.40 -34.11
N LEU A 695 -5.28 10.51 -33.44
CA LEU A 695 -5.07 11.50 -32.40
C LEU A 695 -5.16 12.94 -32.94
N THR A 696 -4.45 13.26 -34.03
CA THR A 696 -4.46 14.61 -34.62
C THR A 696 -5.88 15.07 -34.98
N ARG A 697 -6.73 14.19 -35.54
CA ARG A 697 -8.15 14.50 -35.78
C ARG A 697 -8.93 14.74 -34.48
N LYS A 698 -8.65 13.99 -33.42
CA LYS A 698 -9.25 14.18 -32.07
C LYS A 698 -8.83 15.52 -31.44
N LEU A 699 -7.62 15.99 -31.72
CA LEU A 699 -7.06 17.30 -31.30
C LEU A 699 -7.41 18.45 -32.26
N ASN A 700 -8.26 18.22 -33.26
CA ASN A 700 -8.76 19.24 -34.20
C ASN A 700 -10.21 19.67 -33.92
N VAL A 701 -10.84 19.12 -32.87
CA VAL A 701 -12.10 19.66 -32.34
C VAL A 701 -11.80 21.04 -31.73
N PRO A 702 -12.46 22.13 -32.14
CA PRO A 702 -12.31 23.42 -31.48
C PRO A 702 -12.71 23.33 -30.00
N LEU A 703 -11.88 23.89 -29.12
CA LEU A 703 -12.29 24.21 -27.75
C LEU A 703 -12.62 25.70 -27.71
N ASP A 704 -13.74 26.06 -27.10
CA ASP A 704 -14.11 27.46 -26.85
C ASP A 704 -13.34 28.06 -25.64
N MET A 705 -12.01 27.81 -25.56
CA MET A 705 -11.15 28.20 -24.42
C MET A 705 -10.90 29.71 -24.28
N LEU A 706 -11.47 30.54 -25.15
CA LEU A 706 -11.38 32.02 -25.21
C LEU A 706 -11.74 32.76 -23.91
N ARG A 707 -12.22 32.06 -22.87
CA ARG A 707 -12.41 32.59 -21.52
C ARG A 707 -11.18 32.48 -20.63
N LEU A 708 -10.42 31.38 -20.70
CA LEU A 708 -9.31 31.09 -19.76
C LEU A 708 -8.05 31.90 -20.05
N GLU A 709 -7.84 32.25 -21.32
CA GLU A 709 -6.68 33.00 -21.82
C GLU A 709 -6.41 34.27 -21.00
N LYS A 710 -7.45 34.96 -20.55
CA LYS A 710 -7.33 36.22 -19.78
C LYS A 710 -6.84 36.03 -18.35
N THR A 711 -7.14 34.91 -17.70
CA THR A 711 -6.77 34.68 -16.30
C THR A 711 -5.32 34.22 -16.16
N LEU A 712 -4.82 33.45 -17.15
CA LEU A 712 -3.44 33.00 -17.19
C LEU A 712 -2.48 34.01 -17.85
N ALA A 713 -2.99 34.96 -18.65
CA ALA A 713 -2.18 36.07 -19.19
C ALA A 713 -1.55 37.00 -18.13
N VAL A 714 -1.85 36.81 -16.84
CA VAL A 714 -1.18 37.48 -15.72
C VAL A 714 0.31 37.08 -15.61
N SER A 715 0.73 35.96 -16.22
CA SER A 715 2.13 35.71 -16.57
C SER A 715 2.37 35.95 -18.07
N GLU A 716 3.06 37.04 -18.40
CA GLU A 716 3.31 37.51 -19.79
C GLU A 716 4.21 36.56 -20.65
N THR A 717 4.57 35.38 -20.12
CA THR A 717 5.58 34.49 -20.70
C THR A 717 4.98 33.40 -21.60
N PHE A 718 4.65 33.77 -22.84
CA PHE A 718 4.57 32.89 -24.02
C PHE A 718 4.18 31.42 -23.76
N MET A 719 2.96 31.21 -23.27
CA MET A 719 2.33 29.89 -23.24
C MET A 719 2.05 29.45 -24.68
N ASP A 720 2.45 28.24 -25.06
CA ASP A 720 2.07 27.69 -26.36
C ASP A 720 0.64 27.15 -26.30
N GLU A 721 -0.29 27.94 -26.85
CA GLU A 721 -1.73 27.66 -26.90
C GLU A 721 -2.03 26.27 -27.50
N THR A 722 -1.26 25.87 -28.52
CA THR A 722 -1.50 24.61 -29.24
C THR A 722 -1.09 23.39 -28.40
N LEU A 723 0.04 23.50 -27.69
CA LEU A 723 0.51 22.50 -26.74
C LEU A 723 -0.48 22.29 -25.59
N PHE A 724 -0.92 23.37 -24.93
CA PHE A 724 -1.85 23.25 -23.80
C PHE A 724 -3.25 22.80 -24.23
N SER A 725 -3.79 23.33 -25.33
CA SER A 725 -5.07 22.87 -25.89
C SER A 725 -5.02 21.37 -26.26
N SER A 726 -3.89 20.90 -26.80
CA SER A 726 -3.69 19.47 -27.11
C SER A 726 -3.57 18.59 -25.86
N LEU A 727 -2.91 19.06 -24.80
CA LEU A 727 -2.82 18.36 -23.51
C LEU A 727 -4.17 18.29 -22.78
N VAL A 728 -4.89 19.41 -22.70
CA VAL A 728 -6.24 19.49 -22.10
C VAL A 728 -7.23 18.59 -22.83
N SER A 729 -7.11 18.49 -24.16
CA SER A 729 -7.90 17.55 -24.97
C SER A 729 -7.62 16.08 -24.64
N ILE A 730 -6.36 15.71 -24.36
CA ILE A 730 -6.00 14.36 -23.87
C ILE A 730 -6.58 14.14 -22.46
N ILE A 731 -6.41 15.10 -21.55
CA ILE A 731 -6.89 15.02 -20.16
C ILE A 731 -8.42 14.85 -20.12
N ARG A 732 -9.17 15.62 -20.92
CA ARG A 732 -10.64 15.52 -21.02
C ARG A 732 -11.11 14.15 -21.52
N ASP A 733 -10.41 13.55 -22.48
CA ASP A 733 -10.79 12.22 -22.96
C ASP A 733 -10.33 11.10 -22.03
N MET A 734 -9.18 11.24 -21.36
CA MET A 734 -8.79 10.36 -20.25
C MET A 734 -9.86 10.34 -19.17
N HIS A 735 -10.37 11.51 -18.73
CA HIS A 735 -11.48 11.58 -17.79
C HIS A 735 -12.70 10.80 -18.30
N LYS A 736 -13.11 11.05 -19.55
CA LYS A 736 -14.24 10.34 -20.18
C LYS A 736 -14.05 8.82 -20.19
N LYS A 737 -12.83 8.34 -20.47
CA LYS A 737 -12.46 6.91 -20.39
C LYS A 737 -12.59 6.39 -18.96
N TYR A 738 -12.01 7.05 -17.96
CA TYR A 738 -12.13 6.63 -16.56
C TYR A 738 -13.59 6.61 -16.07
N LYS A 739 -14.42 7.57 -16.50
CA LYS A 739 -15.86 7.58 -16.25
C LYS A 739 -16.59 6.39 -16.87
N GLN A 740 -16.23 6.02 -18.10
CA GLN A 740 -16.79 4.83 -18.77
C GLN A 740 -16.31 3.51 -18.14
N GLU A 741 -15.12 3.49 -17.53
CA GLU A 741 -14.56 2.32 -16.83
C GLU A 741 -14.96 2.23 -15.34
N GLY A 742 -15.73 3.17 -14.80
CA GLY A 742 -16.08 3.21 -13.36
C GLY A 742 -14.90 3.59 -12.43
N LYS A 743 -13.86 4.20 -13.00
CA LYS A 743 -12.58 4.56 -12.37
C LYS A 743 -12.44 6.07 -12.08
N GLU A 744 -13.55 6.80 -11.98
CA GLU A 744 -13.55 8.27 -11.77
C GLU A 744 -12.63 8.68 -10.61
N HIS A 745 -12.73 7.96 -9.49
CA HIS A 745 -11.89 8.12 -8.30
C HIS A 745 -10.37 8.05 -8.55
N ILE A 746 -9.88 7.29 -9.55
CA ILE A 746 -8.45 7.30 -9.92
C ILE A 746 -8.10 8.62 -10.61
N PHE A 747 -8.98 9.10 -11.50
CA PHE A 747 -8.78 10.37 -12.18
C PHE A 747 -8.89 11.55 -11.21
N GLU A 748 -9.79 11.52 -10.24
CA GLU A 748 -9.85 12.49 -9.13
C GLU A 748 -8.51 12.57 -8.38
N MET A 749 -7.87 11.43 -8.07
CA MET A 749 -6.54 11.44 -7.45
C MET A 749 -5.46 12.03 -8.38
N ILE A 750 -5.57 11.87 -9.70
CA ILE A 750 -4.70 12.55 -10.67
C ILE A 750 -4.94 14.07 -10.66
N LEU A 751 -6.19 14.52 -10.56
CA LEU A 751 -6.54 15.95 -10.47
C LEU A 751 -5.96 16.60 -9.20
N LEU A 752 -5.76 15.85 -8.11
CA LEU A 752 -5.11 16.39 -6.90
C LEU A 752 -3.67 16.85 -7.15
N LEU A 753 -2.96 16.31 -8.14
CA LEU A 753 -1.59 16.72 -8.50
C LEU A 753 -1.48 18.20 -8.86
N GLN A 754 -2.59 18.84 -9.27
CA GLN A 754 -2.61 20.27 -9.60
C GLN A 754 -2.33 21.17 -8.37
N TYR A 755 -2.67 20.72 -7.16
CA TYR A 755 -2.61 21.53 -5.92
C TYR A 755 -1.33 21.30 -5.10
N LEU A 756 -0.48 20.37 -5.53
CA LEU A 756 0.68 19.89 -4.77
C LEU A 756 1.97 20.47 -5.36
N GLU A 757 3.06 20.51 -4.59
CA GLU A 757 4.40 20.69 -5.18
C GLU A 757 4.72 19.53 -6.13
N VAL A 758 5.48 19.80 -7.19
CA VAL A 758 5.63 18.88 -8.33
C VAL A 758 6.52 17.65 -8.06
N GLU A 759 7.23 17.59 -6.94
CA GLU A 759 8.24 16.57 -6.65
C GLU A 759 8.15 16.06 -5.20
N ASN A 760 8.65 14.85 -4.96
CA ASN A 760 8.62 14.15 -3.67
C ASN A 760 7.21 13.89 -3.09
N ILE A 761 6.14 14.00 -3.89
CA ILE A 761 4.75 13.88 -3.43
C ILE A 761 4.52 12.50 -2.78
N PRO A 762 4.26 12.40 -1.47
CA PRO A 762 4.15 11.10 -0.81
C PRO A 762 2.91 10.33 -1.29
N VAL A 763 3.10 9.13 -1.83
CA VAL A 763 2.01 8.26 -2.33
C VAL A 763 0.96 7.98 -1.24
N VAL A 764 1.40 7.91 0.02
CA VAL A 764 0.51 7.73 1.19
C VAL A 764 -0.56 8.83 1.32
N LEU A 765 -0.35 10.03 0.77
CA LEU A 765 -1.34 11.12 0.77
C LEU A 765 -2.65 10.68 0.08
N PHE A 766 -2.53 10.04 -1.09
CA PHE A 766 -3.67 9.58 -1.88
C PHE A 766 -4.44 8.43 -1.20
N THR A 767 -3.78 7.66 -0.33
CA THR A 767 -4.45 6.62 0.49
C THR A 767 -5.33 7.18 1.61
N LYS A 768 -5.27 8.50 1.88
CA LYS A 768 -6.06 9.20 2.91
C LYS A 768 -7.12 10.12 2.32
N THR A 769 -6.94 10.59 1.09
CA THR A 769 -7.98 11.31 0.33
C THR A 769 -9.08 10.37 -0.16
N SER A 770 -8.77 9.11 -0.49
CA SER A 770 -9.68 8.12 -1.08
C SER A 770 -10.69 7.48 -0.11
N TYR A 771 -10.99 8.10 1.04
CA TYR A 771 -11.59 7.43 2.21
C TYR A 771 -12.97 6.79 1.98
N GLU A 772 -13.70 7.22 0.94
CA GLU A 772 -15.04 6.74 0.61
C GLU A 772 -15.04 5.71 -0.55
N ALA A 773 -13.93 5.60 -1.29
CA ALA A 773 -13.77 4.68 -2.41
C ALA A 773 -13.25 3.31 -1.92
N SER A 774 -14.16 2.43 -1.50
CA SER A 774 -13.86 1.08 -0.96
C SER A 774 -13.07 0.15 -1.92
N ASN A 775 -13.00 0.49 -3.20
CA ASN A 775 -12.27 -0.26 -4.23
C ASN A 775 -10.96 0.42 -4.70
N PHE A 776 -10.55 1.55 -4.12
CA PHE A 776 -9.36 2.27 -4.60
C PHE A 776 -8.06 1.47 -4.38
N CYS A 777 -7.36 1.20 -5.47
CA CYS A 777 -6.03 0.60 -5.47
C CYS A 777 -4.97 1.70 -5.72
N ILE A 778 -4.05 1.87 -4.76
CA ILE A 778 -2.97 2.86 -4.89
C ILE A 778 -1.97 2.51 -6.00
N ASP A 779 -1.81 1.21 -6.29
CA ASP A 779 -0.93 0.73 -7.35
C ASP A 779 -1.52 0.99 -8.75
N ASP A 780 -2.85 1.06 -8.88
CA ASP A 780 -3.54 1.45 -10.12
C ASP A 780 -3.30 2.95 -10.41
N LEU A 781 -3.37 3.82 -9.39
CA LEU A 781 -3.00 5.24 -9.53
C LEU A 781 -1.53 5.40 -9.95
N ILE A 782 -0.62 4.66 -9.31
CA ILE A 782 0.81 4.62 -9.66
C ILE A 782 1.03 4.15 -11.10
N TYR A 783 0.31 3.10 -11.51
CA TYR A 783 0.37 2.57 -12.87
C TYR A 783 -0.08 3.63 -13.86
N GLU A 784 -1.24 4.26 -13.66
CA GLU A 784 -1.76 5.26 -14.59
C GLU A 784 -0.92 6.55 -14.63
N ILE A 785 -0.35 7.01 -13.50
CA ILE A 785 0.59 8.17 -13.48
C ILE A 785 1.84 7.87 -14.32
N LYS A 786 2.44 6.67 -14.19
CA LYS A 786 3.58 6.25 -15.03
C LYS A 786 3.19 6.09 -16.48
N ASN A 787 2.11 5.35 -16.73
CA ASN A 787 1.69 4.88 -18.04
C ASN A 787 1.09 6.01 -18.91
N SER A 788 0.59 7.09 -18.31
CA SER A 788 0.22 8.34 -18.99
C SER A 788 1.43 9.28 -19.21
N SER A 789 2.58 8.95 -18.60
CA SER A 789 3.77 9.79 -18.52
C SER A 789 3.53 11.15 -17.85
N PHE A 790 2.49 11.25 -17.00
CA PHE A 790 2.25 12.43 -16.18
C PHE A 790 3.39 12.60 -15.16
N GLY A 791 3.77 11.52 -14.47
CA GLY A 791 4.89 11.53 -13.52
C GLY A 791 5.76 10.26 -13.51
N THR A 792 6.87 10.30 -12.78
CA THR A 792 7.66 9.14 -12.36
C THR A 792 7.31 8.76 -10.92
N ILE A 793 7.66 7.54 -10.52
CA ILE A 793 7.58 7.11 -9.12
C ILE A 793 8.96 6.68 -8.66
N ASP A 794 9.40 7.26 -7.56
CA ASP A 794 10.67 6.97 -6.91
C ASP A 794 10.43 6.17 -5.62
N GLU A 795 11.48 5.51 -5.12
CA GLU A 795 11.47 4.64 -3.93
C GLU A 795 10.50 3.43 -4.03
N HIS A 796 10.35 2.70 -2.92
CA HIS A 796 9.58 1.46 -2.82
C HIS A 796 8.59 1.49 -1.64
N ASP A 797 7.59 0.62 -1.69
CA ASP A 797 6.60 0.35 -0.64
C ASP A 797 5.89 1.61 -0.09
N ASP A 798 5.84 1.80 1.23
CA ASP A 798 5.16 2.93 1.88
C ASP A 798 5.85 4.29 1.66
N ASN A 799 7.13 4.28 1.25
CA ASN A 799 7.93 5.50 1.04
C ASN A 799 7.85 6.03 -0.41
N ARG A 800 7.08 5.37 -1.30
CA ARG A 800 6.96 5.77 -2.70
C ARG A 800 6.57 7.24 -2.86
N LYS A 801 7.21 7.91 -3.81
CA LYS A 801 7.01 9.34 -4.12
C LYS A 801 6.63 9.51 -5.59
N ILE A 802 5.66 10.38 -5.87
CA ILE A 802 5.38 10.84 -7.24
C ILE A 802 6.20 12.09 -7.52
N ASN A 803 6.89 12.12 -8.65
CA ASN A 803 7.37 13.36 -9.27
C ASN A 803 6.57 13.60 -10.55
N THR A 804 5.76 14.65 -10.56
CA THR A 804 5.11 15.16 -11.77
C THR A 804 6.02 16.23 -12.41
N HIS A 805 5.48 17.05 -13.30
CA HIS A 805 6.22 18.10 -14.00
C HIS A 805 5.27 19.27 -14.24
N ASP A 806 5.72 20.52 -14.14
CA ASP A 806 4.86 21.71 -14.16
C ASP A 806 3.94 21.80 -15.38
N LEU A 807 4.39 21.41 -16.58
CA LEU A 807 3.54 21.30 -17.79
C LEU A 807 2.26 20.45 -17.56
N VAL A 808 2.36 19.39 -16.76
CA VAL A 808 1.23 18.53 -16.40
C VAL A 808 0.37 19.19 -15.33
N LYS A 809 0.99 19.79 -14.31
CA LYS A 809 0.30 20.57 -13.26
C LYS A 809 -0.58 21.65 -13.88
N SER A 810 0.00 22.53 -14.71
CA SER A 810 -0.75 23.61 -15.36
C SER A 810 -1.78 23.11 -16.38
N ALA A 811 -1.54 21.99 -17.07
CA ALA A 811 -2.55 21.39 -17.95
C ALA A 811 -3.76 20.82 -17.17
N LEU A 812 -3.54 20.29 -15.95
CA LEU A 812 -4.61 19.86 -15.04
C LEU A 812 -5.36 21.08 -14.46
N GLU A 813 -4.65 22.16 -14.10
CA GLU A 813 -5.28 23.41 -13.66
C GLU A 813 -6.19 24.01 -14.74
N ILE A 814 -5.69 24.16 -15.98
CA ILE A 814 -6.47 24.65 -17.14
C ILE A 814 -7.72 23.78 -17.36
N TYR A 815 -7.55 22.45 -17.34
CA TYR A 815 -8.65 21.50 -17.49
C TYR A 815 -9.72 21.65 -16.40
N MET A 816 -9.31 21.97 -15.18
CA MET A 816 -10.20 22.10 -14.03
C MET A 816 -10.90 23.46 -13.93
N THR A 817 -10.36 24.51 -14.54
CA THR A 817 -11.07 25.80 -14.67
C THR A 817 -12.05 25.80 -15.84
N ASP A 818 -11.79 25.03 -16.90
CA ASP A 818 -12.68 24.85 -18.08
C ASP A 818 -13.97 24.08 -17.76
N MET A 819 -13.97 23.22 -16.74
CA MET A 819 -15.06 22.29 -16.43
C MET A 819 -16.04 22.83 -15.36
N GLU A 820 -16.87 23.82 -15.72
CA GLU A 820 -17.96 24.37 -14.87
C GLU A 820 -18.97 23.31 -14.35
N SER A 821 -18.95 22.07 -14.87
CA SER A 821 -19.99 21.03 -14.70
C SER A 821 -19.61 19.81 -13.86
N PHE A 822 -18.47 19.83 -13.14
CA PHE A 822 -18.09 18.72 -12.26
C PHE A 822 -19.06 18.52 -11.08
N GLN A 823 -19.36 17.27 -10.75
CA GLN A 823 -20.01 16.89 -9.48
C GLN A 823 -19.10 17.08 -8.25
N ILE A 824 -17.79 17.16 -8.47
CA ILE A 824 -16.76 17.29 -7.44
C ILE A 824 -16.07 18.65 -7.64
N THR A 825 -16.35 19.60 -6.75
CA THR A 825 -15.81 20.95 -6.83
C THR A 825 -14.32 21.00 -6.47
N HIS A 826 -13.63 22.07 -6.90
CA HIS A 826 -12.27 22.41 -6.41
C HIS A 826 -12.21 22.36 -4.88
N GLU A 827 -13.24 22.89 -4.21
CA GLU A 827 -13.36 22.87 -2.75
C GLU A 827 -13.38 21.44 -2.18
N GLN A 828 -14.07 20.49 -2.81
CA GLN A 828 -14.11 19.10 -2.33
C GLN A 828 -12.75 18.40 -2.49
N LEU A 829 -12.03 18.64 -3.60
CA LEU A 829 -10.68 18.12 -3.79
C LEU A 829 -9.68 18.71 -2.77
N LEU A 830 -9.74 20.02 -2.54
CA LEU A 830 -8.91 20.73 -1.56
C LEU A 830 -9.25 20.30 -0.11
N ARG A 831 -10.53 20.10 0.20
CA ARG A 831 -11.01 19.58 1.50
C ARG A 831 -10.52 18.16 1.75
N ASN A 832 -10.56 17.29 0.73
CA ASN A 832 -10.00 15.94 0.80
C ASN A 832 -8.49 15.98 1.08
N LEU A 833 -7.74 16.85 0.41
CA LEU A 833 -6.31 17.06 0.66
C LEU A 833 -6.02 17.57 2.07
N LEU A 834 -6.72 18.61 2.55
CA LEU A 834 -6.55 19.12 3.92
C LEU A 834 -6.80 18.02 4.97
N ARG A 835 -7.86 17.22 4.80
CA ARG A 835 -8.15 16.07 5.67
C ARG A 835 -7.04 15.02 5.63
N ALA A 836 -6.47 14.76 4.46
CA ALA A 836 -5.36 13.82 4.30
C ALA A 836 -4.06 14.32 4.94
N PHE A 837 -3.73 15.61 4.82
CA PHE A 837 -2.60 16.21 5.54
C PHE A 837 -2.80 16.14 7.04
N PHE A 838 -3.97 16.52 7.55
CA PHE A 838 -4.30 16.40 8.98
C PHE A 838 -4.08 14.97 9.50
N LEU A 839 -4.70 13.96 8.87
CA LEU A 839 -4.57 12.54 9.25
C LEU A 839 -3.15 11.95 9.11
N LEU A 840 -2.21 12.65 8.46
CA LEU A 840 -0.81 12.23 8.33
C LEU A 840 0.15 13.06 9.20
N MET A 841 -0.29 14.23 9.67
CA MET A 841 0.46 15.17 10.51
C MET A 841 0.01 15.19 11.98
N ASP A 842 -1.10 14.54 12.33
CA ASP A 842 -1.60 14.37 13.70
C ASP A 842 -0.84 13.24 14.46
N LYS A 843 0.48 13.18 14.31
CA LYS A 843 1.34 12.11 14.84
C LYS A 843 2.48 12.64 15.70
N ASP A 844 2.98 11.78 16.61
CA ASP A 844 4.03 12.17 17.55
C ASP A 844 5.38 12.38 16.86
N ASN A 845 5.70 13.64 16.59
CA ASN A 845 6.93 14.10 15.96
C ASN A 845 8.22 13.74 16.72
N LYS A 846 8.13 13.18 17.95
CA LYS A 846 9.25 12.52 18.62
C LYS A 846 9.80 11.31 17.83
N GLN A 847 8.97 10.64 17.01
CA GLN A 847 9.43 9.55 16.15
C GLN A 847 10.10 10.08 14.88
N LYS A 848 11.37 9.72 14.67
CA LYS A 848 12.18 10.15 13.51
C LYS A 848 11.50 9.88 12.15
N SER A 849 10.80 8.75 12.03
CA SER A 849 10.03 8.35 10.84
C SER A 849 8.83 9.27 10.57
N ASP A 850 8.15 9.74 11.62
CA ASP A 850 7.03 10.67 11.48
C ASP A 850 7.55 12.10 11.22
N LEU A 851 8.62 12.55 11.87
CA LEU A 851 9.32 13.80 11.54
C LEU A 851 9.80 13.85 10.07
N GLN A 852 10.32 12.73 9.55
CA GLN A 852 10.66 12.60 8.13
C GLN A 852 9.42 12.72 7.23
N ARG A 853 8.29 12.10 7.60
CA ARG A 853 7.03 12.24 6.85
C ARG A 853 6.48 13.68 6.89
N HIS A 854 6.53 14.35 8.04
CA HIS A 854 6.19 15.78 8.17
C HIS A 854 7.06 16.65 7.24
N THR A 855 8.38 16.41 7.23
CA THR A 855 9.33 17.14 6.38
C THR A 855 9.01 16.99 4.89
N LEU A 856 8.49 15.83 4.46
CA LEU A 856 8.00 15.59 3.11
C LEU A 856 6.62 16.22 2.83
N LEU A 857 5.71 16.22 3.80
CA LEU A 857 4.33 16.70 3.61
C LEU A 857 4.18 18.23 3.62
N VAL A 858 4.97 18.93 4.45
CA VAL A 858 4.85 20.39 4.67
C VAL A 858 4.91 21.24 3.39
N PRO A 859 5.78 20.97 2.39
CA PRO A 859 5.77 21.71 1.11
C PRO A 859 4.42 21.61 0.39
N HIS A 860 3.87 20.41 0.26
CA HIS A 860 2.59 20.21 -0.43
C HIS A 860 1.40 20.78 0.36
N ALA A 861 1.41 20.68 1.69
CA ALA A 861 0.41 21.32 2.55
C ALA A 861 0.42 22.85 2.37
N ARG A 862 1.60 23.46 2.23
CA ARG A 862 1.75 24.89 1.94
C ARG A 862 1.19 25.25 0.55
N ALA A 863 1.48 24.46 -0.48
CA ALA A 863 0.95 24.68 -1.84
C ALA A 863 -0.59 24.70 -1.85
N VAL A 864 -1.22 23.72 -1.18
CA VAL A 864 -2.68 23.65 -1.01
C VAL A 864 -3.22 24.88 -0.27
N LEU A 865 -2.56 25.33 0.80
CA LEU A 865 -2.99 26.48 1.59
C LEU A 865 -2.84 27.82 0.84
N GLU A 866 -1.79 28.04 0.04
CA GLU A 866 -1.70 29.26 -0.78
C GLU A 866 -2.72 29.26 -1.92
N LYS A 867 -3.03 28.10 -2.53
CA LYS A 867 -4.10 27.98 -3.54
C LYS A 867 -5.46 28.32 -2.95
N LEU A 868 -5.81 27.71 -1.80
CA LEU A 868 -7.02 28.03 -1.04
C LEU A 868 -7.11 29.52 -0.70
N LYS A 869 -5.99 30.13 -0.27
CA LYS A 869 -5.93 31.55 0.05
C LYS A 869 -6.15 32.45 -1.17
N ALA A 870 -5.67 32.06 -2.35
CA ALA A 870 -5.99 32.77 -3.60
C ALA A 870 -7.49 32.68 -3.92
N GLU A 871 -8.04 31.46 -3.97
CA GLU A 871 -9.48 31.24 -4.23
C GLU A 871 -10.40 31.93 -3.20
N MET A 872 -9.97 32.03 -1.93
CA MET A 872 -10.69 32.78 -0.91
C MET A 872 -10.56 34.29 -1.06
N LYS A 873 -9.39 34.81 -1.47
CA LYS A 873 -9.20 36.25 -1.72
C LYS A 873 -10.13 36.72 -2.85
N ASP A 874 -10.17 35.98 -3.95
CA ASP A 874 -10.96 36.36 -5.12
C ASP A 874 -12.46 36.33 -4.78
N LYS A 875 -12.93 35.30 -4.04
CA LYS A 875 -14.32 35.26 -3.50
C LYS A 875 -14.63 36.37 -2.49
N LEU A 876 -13.66 36.82 -1.70
CA LEU A 876 -13.84 37.94 -0.75
C LEU A 876 -13.90 39.30 -1.47
N GLU A 877 -13.29 39.42 -2.66
CA GLU A 877 -13.43 40.59 -3.52
C GLU A 877 -14.77 40.58 -4.30
N GLU A 878 -15.42 39.42 -4.47
CA GLU A 878 -16.75 39.27 -5.08
C GLU A 878 -17.93 39.34 -4.09
N GLU A 879 -17.94 38.59 -2.97
CA GLU A 879 -18.99 38.62 -1.93
C GLU A 879 -18.43 38.97 -0.52
N PRO A 880 -18.08 40.23 -0.22
CA PRO A 880 -17.46 40.65 1.05
C PRO A 880 -18.38 40.56 2.31
N PHE A 881 -19.60 40.00 2.19
CA PHE A 881 -20.60 39.92 3.27
C PHE A 881 -20.91 38.50 3.75
N ARG A 882 -20.17 37.47 3.30
CA ARG A 882 -20.25 36.10 3.81
C ARG A 882 -18.91 35.64 4.36
N THR A 883 -18.87 35.36 5.67
CA THR A 883 -17.68 34.88 6.39
C THR A 883 -18.12 33.98 7.55
#